data_AF-A0AAE0AAJ8-F1
#
_entry.id   AF-A0AAE0AAJ8-F1
#
_cell.length_a   1.000
_cell.length_b   1.000
_cell.length_c   1.000
_cell.angle_alpha   90.00
_cell.angle_beta   90.00
_cell.angle_gamma   90.00
#
_symmetry.space_group_name_H-M   'P 1'
#
loop_
_entity.id
_entity.type
_entity.pdbx_description
1 polymer ?
#
loop_
_entity_poly.entity_id
_entity_poly.type
_entity_poly.pdbx_seq_one_letter_code
_entity_poly.pdbx_strand_id
1 'polypeptide(L)'
;MALININIHNHQGIKSDEQMWRQKSRVKWLKEGDKNTKFFHCMANSRRRSNFIGDIMFEGVRVSEPSQVKCGIFNFFKSYFKNVPWQRPKATGLSLKRLLEEERDFLERPFDVEEVKEAVSSCDGNKAPGPDGMNLNFIRANWEVVQEDFLRFIHEFYKEGSIVEELNNTFITLIPKCGRLETMSDFRPISLVGSMYKVLAKILANRLKSVMDVVIGETQMAFVKKRQIMDSFVIAEEIIHSWRKDNVGGLLLKLDFEKAYYSVDHNFLDSMMKDMGFGERWRMWIRWCISTPKMSVLVNGSPTAQFILERGLRQGDPLSPFLFNIISEGLSCLFKKAVVLGLMKGVVFGSDAIHITHLQFADVTIIFLEPRVEYLMNTRRILRCFELATGLRINFYKSCVVNVRKGGNNDSVWADCFGCNKADLPISYLGFPLGARPLAKTFWNPLMSRLEKRLASWKKKFLNKGGRMVLIKSVLSSIHTYYLSVFKLPVGVAMGIEKLQRSFFWDDGNMKRKIHAVDWVSICRSKRNGGLGIGRMEDKNKSLLAKWVWRFGKEENSLWRRVICAKYGIPCGTITWDWKSSESASFFVKTVSSLYSAGSLTEKFLKDGLKIIIGNGRRANFWNEPWGKELPLKFSFPRIFALAVDKSGVVEDFGRWQGSNWVWEVPLRRPLFDWEKNQWQAFQYVLQCNKILGSIVDDIAWLFSSNV
;
A
#
# COMPACT_ATOMS: atom_id res chain seq x y z
N MET A 1 37.87 -22.18 -45.41
CA MET A 1 38.55 -20.91 -45.04
C MET A 1 38.07 -19.72 -45.88
N ALA A 2 38.04 -19.79 -47.22
CA ALA A 2 37.63 -18.65 -48.07
C ALA A 2 36.17 -18.16 -47.86
N LEU A 3 35.20 -19.06 -47.68
CA LEU A 3 33.80 -18.71 -47.45
C LEU A 3 33.53 -18.01 -46.09
N ILE A 4 34.35 -18.27 -45.07
CA ILE A 4 34.22 -17.64 -43.75
C ILE A 4 34.72 -16.19 -43.80
N ASN A 5 35.83 -15.93 -44.52
CA ASN A 5 36.33 -14.58 -44.72
C ASN A 5 35.38 -13.72 -45.55
N ILE A 6 34.71 -14.29 -46.58
CA ILE A 6 33.70 -13.56 -47.36
C ILE A 6 32.50 -13.18 -46.48
N ASN A 7 32.05 -14.05 -45.57
CA ASN A 7 30.97 -13.73 -44.65
C ASN A 7 31.36 -12.68 -43.59
N ILE A 8 32.60 -12.68 -43.10
CA ILE A 8 33.09 -11.65 -42.17
C ILE A 8 33.23 -10.30 -42.88
N HIS A 9 33.74 -10.28 -44.12
CA HIS A 9 33.84 -9.06 -44.92
C HIS A 9 32.46 -8.51 -45.31
N ASN A 10 31.51 -9.39 -45.67
CA ASN A 10 30.12 -8.99 -45.91
C ASN A 10 29.45 -8.47 -44.63
N HIS A 11 29.71 -9.08 -43.47
CA HIS A 11 29.19 -8.56 -42.19
C HIS A 11 29.80 -7.21 -41.79
N GLN A 12 31.08 -6.99 -42.08
CA GLN A 12 31.75 -5.70 -41.87
C GLN A 12 31.24 -4.64 -42.86
N GLY A 13 31.02 -5.02 -44.13
CA GLY A 13 30.41 -4.16 -45.15
C GLY A 13 28.99 -3.74 -44.79
N ILE A 14 28.14 -4.69 -44.39
CA ILE A 14 26.77 -4.40 -43.94
C ILE A 14 26.76 -3.51 -42.70
N LYS A 15 27.66 -3.72 -41.73
CA LYS A 15 27.80 -2.83 -40.56
C LYS A 15 28.30 -1.44 -40.93
N SER A 16 29.21 -1.34 -41.90
CA SER A 16 29.73 -0.06 -42.40
C SER A 16 28.65 0.71 -43.15
N ASP A 17 27.85 0.04 -43.98
CA ASP A 17 26.71 0.61 -44.66
C ASP A 17 25.62 1.04 -43.67
N GLU A 18 25.30 0.21 -42.66
CA GLU A 18 24.38 0.58 -41.59
C GLU A 18 24.86 1.84 -40.85
N GLN A 19 26.17 1.94 -40.55
CA GLN A 19 26.77 3.13 -39.92
C GLN A 19 26.74 4.35 -40.84
N MET A 20 27.03 4.18 -42.14
CA MET A 20 26.99 5.25 -43.13
C MET A 20 25.55 5.77 -43.31
N TRP A 21 24.56 4.88 -43.45
CA TRP A 21 23.15 5.25 -43.50
C TRP A 21 22.68 5.88 -42.19
N ARG A 22 23.15 5.38 -41.03
CA ARG A 22 22.91 5.99 -39.72
C ARG A 22 23.46 7.42 -39.64
N GLN A 23 24.66 7.67 -40.19
CA GLN A 23 25.27 9.00 -40.21
C GLN A 23 24.58 9.94 -41.22
N LYS A 24 24.25 9.44 -42.42
CA LYS A 24 23.50 10.16 -43.47
C LYS A 24 22.07 10.49 -43.05
N SER A 25 21.42 9.62 -42.27
CA SER A 25 20.04 9.81 -41.80
C SER A 25 19.87 11.06 -40.92
N ARG A 26 20.97 11.59 -40.34
CA ARG A 26 20.94 12.65 -39.31
C ARG A 26 19.96 12.35 -38.17
N VAL A 27 19.57 11.09 -37.98
CA VAL A 27 18.70 10.62 -36.89
C VAL A 27 19.52 10.63 -35.60
N LYS A 28 19.68 11.83 -35.04
CA LYS A 28 20.34 12.09 -33.76
C LYS A 28 19.64 11.40 -32.59
N TRP A 29 18.41 10.93 -32.77
CA TRP A 29 17.62 10.24 -31.75
C TRP A 29 18.37 9.09 -31.04
N LEU A 30 19.10 8.25 -31.78
CA LEU A 30 19.86 7.12 -31.20
C LEU A 30 21.00 7.57 -30.25
N LYS A 31 21.51 8.80 -30.40
CA LYS A 31 22.65 9.34 -29.64
C LYS A 31 22.22 10.39 -28.60
N GLU A 32 21.29 11.28 -28.97
CA GLU A 32 20.82 12.41 -28.16
C GLU A 32 19.55 12.08 -27.36
N GLY A 33 18.70 11.13 -27.79
CA GLY A 33 17.54 10.63 -27.05
C GLY A 33 16.75 11.66 -26.25
N ASP A 34 16.24 11.28 -25.07
CA ASP A 34 15.72 12.20 -24.05
C ASP A 34 16.82 12.60 -23.03
N LYS A 35 18.09 12.75 -23.44
CA LYS A 35 19.15 13.17 -22.50
C LYS A 35 19.21 14.70 -22.41
N ASN A 36 19.10 15.22 -21.19
CA ASN A 36 19.14 16.65 -20.81
C ASN A 36 18.46 17.63 -21.81
N THR A 37 17.23 17.31 -22.19
CA THR A 37 16.47 18.06 -23.20
C THR A 37 15.97 19.43 -22.70
N LYS A 38 15.58 20.30 -23.65
CA LYS A 38 14.86 21.57 -23.37
C LYS A 38 13.63 21.36 -22.46
N PHE A 39 12.98 20.20 -22.54
CA PHE A 39 11.91 19.83 -21.63
C PHE A 39 12.39 19.78 -20.18
N PHE A 40 13.49 19.09 -19.87
CA PHE A 40 14.02 18.99 -18.51
C PHE A 40 14.45 20.35 -17.94
N HIS A 41 15.14 21.17 -18.73
CA HIS A 41 15.50 22.54 -18.31
C HIS A 41 14.26 23.42 -18.03
N CYS A 42 13.25 23.36 -18.90
CA CYS A 42 11.99 24.07 -18.66
C CYS A 42 11.28 23.58 -17.39
N MET A 43 11.27 22.27 -17.15
CA MET A 43 10.67 21.66 -15.95
C MET A 43 11.43 22.05 -14.68
N ALA A 44 12.77 22.07 -14.72
CA ALA A 44 13.61 22.51 -13.61
C ALA A 44 13.36 23.99 -13.26
N ASN A 45 13.34 24.87 -14.26
CA ASN A 45 13.06 26.29 -14.06
C ASN A 45 11.62 26.54 -13.57
N SER A 46 10.66 25.74 -14.03
CA SER A 46 9.29 25.80 -13.50
C SER A 46 9.26 25.41 -12.03
N ARG A 47 9.91 24.31 -11.65
CA ARG A 47 9.99 23.85 -10.24
C ARG A 47 10.71 24.87 -9.36
N ARG A 48 11.82 25.45 -9.83
CA ARG A 48 12.56 26.47 -9.09
C ARG A 48 11.68 27.67 -8.77
N ARG A 49 10.88 28.14 -9.73
CA ARG A 49 9.93 29.24 -9.52
C ARG A 49 8.82 28.87 -8.55
N SER A 50 8.25 27.66 -8.66
CA SER A 50 7.19 27.21 -7.76
C SER A 50 7.65 26.92 -6.32
N ASN A 51 8.92 26.57 -6.13
CA ASN A 51 9.49 26.26 -4.81
C ASN A 51 10.18 27.46 -4.17
N PHE A 52 10.30 28.59 -4.87
CA PHE A 52 10.97 29.77 -4.34
C PHE A 52 10.11 30.43 -3.26
N ILE A 53 10.72 30.68 -2.10
CA ILE A 53 10.08 31.34 -0.96
C ILE A 53 10.50 32.80 -1.00
N GLY A 54 9.63 33.66 -1.54
CA GLY A 54 9.85 35.11 -1.55
C GLY A 54 9.43 35.76 -0.23
N ASP A 55 8.26 35.37 0.26
CA ASP A 55 7.62 35.96 1.43
C ASP A 55 6.76 34.93 2.16
N ILE A 56 6.69 35.05 3.49
CA ILE A 56 5.91 34.16 4.36
C ILE A 56 5.24 34.96 5.47
N MET A 57 4.04 34.55 5.87
CA MET A 57 3.36 35.07 7.04
C MET A 57 3.72 34.28 8.30
N PHE A 58 4.22 34.98 9.31
CA PHE A 58 4.43 34.47 10.67
C PHE A 58 3.51 35.24 11.63
N GLU A 59 2.65 34.55 12.38
CA GLU A 59 1.80 35.17 13.41
C GLU A 59 0.98 36.39 12.93
N GLY A 60 0.55 36.39 11.66
CA GLY A 60 -0.20 37.49 11.05
C GLY A 60 0.66 38.58 10.40
N VAL A 61 1.97 38.57 10.59
CA VAL A 61 2.92 39.53 9.98
C VAL A 61 3.56 38.92 8.74
N ARG A 62 3.52 39.65 7.62
CA ARG A 62 4.13 39.23 6.36
C ARG A 62 5.59 39.68 6.31
N VAL A 63 6.48 38.72 6.13
CA VAL A 63 7.93 38.93 6.08
C VAL A 63 8.43 38.61 4.67
N SER A 64 9.11 39.57 4.04
CA SER A 64 9.65 39.43 2.67
C SER A 64 11.16 39.60 2.60
N GLU A 65 11.81 40.14 3.63
CA GLU A 65 13.26 40.28 3.65
C GLU A 65 13.92 38.89 3.83
N PRO A 66 14.84 38.46 2.94
CA PRO A 66 15.40 37.10 2.97
C PRO A 66 16.02 36.69 4.31
N SER A 67 16.71 37.61 4.98
CA SER A 67 17.32 37.38 6.31
C SER A 67 16.26 37.15 7.38
N GLN A 68 15.20 37.96 7.38
CA GLN A 68 14.08 37.83 8.31
C GLN A 68 13.25 36.57 8.03
N VAL A 69 13.01 36.23 6.76
CA VAL A 69 12.35 34.97 6.38
C VAL A 69 13.16 33.78 6.91
N LYS A 70 14.48 33.79 6.71
CA LYS A 70 15.37 32.72 7.19
C LYS A 70 15.36 32.62 8.73
N CYS A 71 15.36 33.75 9.43
CA CYS A 71 15.27 33.80 10.90
C CYS A 71 13.90 33.32 11.41
N GLY A 72 12.80 33.75 10.81
CA GLY A 72 11.44 33.34 11.14
C GLY A 72 11.22 31.83 10.96
N ILE A 73 11.73 31.26 9.85
CA ILE A 73 11.70 29.82 9.60
C ILE A 73 12.50 29.07 10.68
N PHE A 74 13.71 29.55 11.02
CA PHE A 74 14.53 28.94 12.07
C PHE A 74 13.82 28.93 13.42
N ASN A 75 13.30 30.09 13.86
CA ASN A 75 12.60 30.22 15.13
C ASN A 75 11.34 29.35 15.19
N PHE A 76 10.60 29.26 14.08
CA PHE A 76 9.44 28.40 13.96
C PHE A 76 9.80 26.93 14.20
N PHE A 77 10.82 26.39 13.53
CA PHE A 77 11.18 24.98 13.71
C PHE A 77 11.85 24.71 15.07
N LYS A 78 12.70 25.63 15.55
CA LYS A 78 13.35 25.51 16.86
C LYS A 78 12.33 25.45 17.99
N SER A 79 11.33 26.33 17.99
CA SER A 79 10.26 26.31 19.00
C SER A 79 9.38 25.06 18.86
N TYR A 80 9.16 24.60 17.63
CA TYR A 80 8.29 23.45 17.37
C TYR A 80 8.89 22.12 17.86
N PHE A 81 10.20 21.95 17.72
CA PHE A 81 10.92 20.75 18.16
C PHE A 81 11.43 20.79 19.59
N LYS A 82 11.27 21.93 20.27
CA LYS A 82 11.59 22.05 21.68
C LYS A 82 10.63 21.19 22.51
N ASN A 83 11.18 20.45 23.46
CA ASN A 83 10.38 19.69 24.39
C ASN A 83 9.82 20.63 25.47
N VAL A 84 8.61 20.33 25.95
CA VAL A 84 7.99 21.08 27.05
C VAL A 84 8.24 20.27 28.31
N PRO A 85 8.83 20.85 29.38
CA PRO A 85 9.04 20.15 30.64
C PRO A 85 7.67 19.87 31.28
N TRP A 86 7.15 18.67 31.07
CA TRP A 86 5.86 18.21 31.56
C TRP A 86 5.97 16.72 31.93
N GLN A 87 5.44 16.35 33.10
CA GLN A 87 5.38 14.95 33.51
C GLN A 87 4.24 14.24 32.78
N ARG A 88 4.58 13.57 31.68
CA ARG A 88 3.61 12.83 30.86
C ARG A 88 3.07 11.61 31.61
N PRO A 89 1.76 11.33 31.53
CA PRO A 89 1.20 10.11 32.08
C PRO A 89 1.75 8.89 31.33
N LYS A 90 2.08 7.83 32.08
CA LYS A 90 2.50 6.55 31.50
C LYS A 90 1.26 5.74 31.11
N ALA A 91 1.27 5.15 29.92
CA ALA A 91 0.20 4.25 29.49
C ALA A 91 0.45 2.84 30.05
N THR A 92 0.06 2.60 31.30
CA THR A 92 0.21 1.30 31.95
C THR A 92 -0.98 0.37 31.67
N GLY A 93 -0.73 -0.95 31.70
CA GLY A 93 -1.77 -1.96 31.55
C GLY A 93 -2.42 -1.99 30.16
N LEU A 94 -1.64 -1.68 29.11
CA LEU A 94 -2.02 -1.95 27.73
C LEU A 94 -1.72 -3.41 27.40
N SER A 95 -2.67 -4.10 26.77
CA SER A 95 -2.44 -5.45 26.24
C SER A 95 -1.68 -5.32 24.92
N LEU A 96 -0.36 -5.16 25.03
CA LEU A 96 0.57 -5.10 23.90
C LEU A 96 1.04 -6.51 23.54
N LYS A 97 1.13 -6.78 22.24
CA LYS A 97 1.83 -7.96 21.76
C LYS A 97 3.33 -7.79 22.02
N ARG A 98 3.98 -8.88 22.40
CA ARG A 98 5.40 -8.90 22.73
C ARG A 98 6.18 -9.72 21.72
N LEU A 99 7.40 -9.28 21.45
CA LEU A 99 8.36 -10.05 20.68
C LEU A 99 8.76 -11.32 21.44
N LEU A 100 8.99 -12.38 20.68
CA LEU A 100 9.63 -13.59 21.17
C LEU A 100 11.15 -13.39 21.26
N GLU A 101 11.82 -14.27 22.02
CA GLU A 101 13.27 -14.23 22.18
C GLU A 101 14.01 -14.33 20.85
N GLU A 102 13.61 -15.26 19.97
CA GLU A 102 14.18 -15.43 18.63
C GLU A 102 14.07 -14.14 17.77
N GLU A 103 12.95 -13.43 17.88
CA GLU A 103 12.72 -12.19 17.13
C GLU A 103 13.59 -11.05 17.65
N ARG A 104 13.71 -10.95 18.99
CA ARG A 104 14.58 -9.98 19.65
C ARG A 104 16.05 -10.22 19.28
N ASP A 105 16.49 -11.47 19.36
CA ASP A 105 17.88 -11.85 19.07
C ASP A 105 18.20 -11.62 17.58
N PHE A 106 17.24 -11.86 16.68
CA PHE A 106 17.37 -11.51 15.27
C PHE A 106 17.56 -9.99 15.05
N LEU A 107 16.84 -9.14 15.78
CA LEU A 107 16.98 -7.69 15.65
C LEU A 107 18.36 -7.21 16.13
N GLU A 108 18.91 -7.83 17.17
CA GLU A 108 20.12 -7.39 17.88
C GLU A 108 21.40 -8.13 17.48
N ARG A 109 21.33 -9.08 16.53
CA ARG A 109 22.50 -9.78 15.98
C ARG A 109 23.50 -8.81 15.32
N PRO A 110 24.78 -9.16 15.19
CA PRO A 110 25.75 -8.39 14.42
C PRO A 110 25.26 -8.06 12.99
N PHE A 111 25.70 -6.94 12.42
CA PHE A 111 25.35 -6.56 11.05
C PHE A 111 26.20 -7.33 10.04
N ASP A 112 25.55 -7.95 9.05
CA ASP A 112 26.26 -8.69 8.01
C ASP A 112 26.74 -7.75 6.89
N VAL A 113 27.86 -8.09 6.26
CA VAL A 113 28.37 -7.34 5.10
C VAL A 113 27.35 -7.30 3.96
N GLU A 114 26.68 -8.42 3.69
CA GLU A 114 25.65 -8.50 2.65
C GLU A 114 24.42 -7.66 2.99
N GLU A 115 24.04 -7.57 4.27
CA GLU A 115 22.94 -6.72 4.73
C GLU A 115 23.25 -5.23 4.48
N VAL A 116 24.50 -4.81 4.74
CA VAL A 116 24.96 -3.44 4.46
C VAL A 116 24.93 -3.16 2.96
N LYS A 117 25.46 -4.08 2.15
CA LYS A 117 25.50 -3.96 0.69
C LYS A 117 24.09 -3.92 0.07
N GLU A 118 23.16 -4.71 0.60
CA GLU A 118 21.75 -4.68 0.19
C GLU A 118 21.09 -3.34 0.56
N ALA A 119 21.37 -2.81 1.76
CA ALA A 119 20.85 -1.51 2.17
C ALA A 119 21.33 -0.37 1.23
N VAL A 120 22.60 -0.37 0.85
CA VAL A 120 23.18 0.57 -0.12
C VAL A 120 22.54 0.41 -1.49
N SER A 121 22.35 -0.82 -1.96
CA SER A 121 21.82 -1.13 -3.30
C SER A 121 20.33 -0.87 -3.43
N SER A 122 19.55 -1.09 -2.37
CA SER A 122 18.09 -0.97 -2.36
C SER A 122 17.56 0.46 -2.26
N CYS A 123 18.38 1.42 -1.85
CA CYS A 123 18.00 2.83 -1.82
C CYS A 123 17.73 3.40 -3.25
N ASP A 124 17.27 4.63 -3.38
CA ASP A 124 17.28 5.33 -4.66
C ASP A 124 18.51 6.23 -4.72
N GLY A 125 19.42 5.94 -5.66
CA GLY A 125 20.68 6.66 -5.79
C GLY A 125 20.59 8.03 -6.46
N ASN A 126 19.45 8.36 -7.09
CA ASN A 126 19.20 9.68 -7.69
C ASN A 126 18.54 10.68 -6.73
N LYS A 127 18.43 10.35 -5.44
CA LYS A 127 17.86 11.27 -4.43
C LYS A 127 18.85 12.35 -4.03
N ALA A 128 18.32 13.50 -3.58
CA ALA A 128 19.11 14.59 -3.06
C ALA A 128 19.94 14.14 -1.85
N PRO A 129 21.21 14.59 -1.74
CA PRO A 129 22.08 14.27 -0.62
C PRO A 129 21.67 15.00 0.66
N GLY A 130 22.18 14.53 1.79
CA GLY A 130 22.11 15.21 3.07
C GLY A 130 23.26 16.22 3.23
N PRO A 131 23.61 16.59 4.48
CA PRO A 131 24.71 17.50 4.78
C PRO A 131 26.10 17.05 4.30
N ASP A 132 26.26 15.75 4.06
CA ASP A 132 27.48 15.13 3.52
C ASP A 132 27.68 15.36 2.02
N GLY A 133 26.67 15.86 1.30
CA GLY A 133 26.78 16.20 -0.13
C GLY A 133 26.86 15.00 -1.07
N MET A 134 27.00 13.78 -0.56
CA MET A 134 27.16 12.56 -1.36
C MET A 134 25.81 11.92 -1.69
N ASN A 135 25.57 11.68 -2.99
CA ASN A 135 24.42 10.89 -3.42
C ASN A 135 24.73 9.38 -3.32
N LEU A 136 23.71 8.55 -3.16
CA LEU A 136 23.91 7.10 -3.04
C LEU A 136 24.33 6.44 -4.37
N ASN A 137 24.14 7.10 -5.52
CA ASN A 137 24.69 6.62 -6.78
C ASN A 137 26.22 6.68 -6.81
N PHE A 138 26.82 7.73 -6.25
CA PHE A 138 28.27 7.87 -6.09
C PHE A 138 28.81 6.75 -5.22
N ILE A 139 28.15 6.47 -4.08
CA ILE A 139 28.53 5.40 -3.17
C ILE A 139 28.44 4.03 -3.84
N ARG A 140 27.40 3.77 -4.65
CA ARG A 140 27.28 2.52 -5.41
C ARG A 140 28.35 2.36 -6.47
N ALA A 141 28.61 3.43 -7.22
CA ALA A 141 29.59 3.41 -8.30
C ALA A 141 31.02 3.19 -7.77
N ASN A 142 31.28 3.62 -6.53
CA ASN A 142 32.59 3.52 -5.89
C ASN A 142 32.56 2.60 -4.66
N TRP A 143 31.67 1.61 -4.64
CA TRP A 143 31.46 0.75 -3.47
C TRP A 143 32.74 0.06 -3.02
N GLU A 144 33.54 -0.44 -3.98
CA GLU A 144 34.82 -1.11 -3.72
C GLU A 144 35.80 -0.23 -2.93
N VAL A 145 35.72 1.10 -3.07
CA VAL A 145 36.57 2.07 -2.38
C VAL A 145 36.03 2.38 -0.99
N VAL A 146 34.72 2.60 -0.85
CA VAL A 146 34.11 3.10 0.40
C VAL A 146 33.60 2.01 1.34
N GLN A 147 33.56 0.75 0.90
CA GLN A 147 32.96 -0.35 1.66
C GLN A 147 33.57 -0.52 3.06
N GLU A 148 34.90 -0.40 3.19
CA GLU A 148 35.58 -0.59 4.48
C GLU A 148 35.18 0.48 5.51
N ASP A 149 35.02 1.72 5.07
CA ASP A 149 34.56 2.82 5.92
C ASP A 149 33.13 2.59 6.40
N PHE A 150 32.25 2.13 5.51
CA PHE A 150 30.87 1.77 5.87
C PHE A 150 30.82 0.61 6.86
N LEU A 151 31.61 -0.43 6.64
CA LEU A 151 31.66 -1.59 7.54
C LEU A 151 32.22 -1.22 8.92
N ARG A 152 33.28 -0.40 8.96
CA ARG A 152 33.85 0.12 10.21
C ARG A 152 32.82 0.94 10.98
N PHE A 153 32.14 1.87 10.30
CA PHE A 153 31.08 2.70 10.87
C PHE A 153 29.94 1.86 11.48
N ILE A 154 29.45 0.86 10.74
CA ILE A 154 28.37 -0.02 11.21
C ILE A 154 28.82 -0.92 12.37
N HIS A 155 30.06 -1.41 12.34
CA HIS A 155 30.63 -2.23 13.41
C HIS A 155 30.83 -1.43 14.71
N GLU A 156 31.34 -0.20 14.61
CA GLU A 156 31.46 0.73 15.74
C GLU A 156 30.08 1.03 16.34
N PHE A 157 29.08 1.31 15.51
CA PHE A 157 27.70 1.51 15.96
C PHE A 157 27.14 0.31 16.73
N TYR A 158 27.42 -0.90 16.24
CA TYR A 158 26.97 -2.14 16.88
C TYR A 158 27.54 -2.27 18.30
N LYS A 159 28.83 -1.97 18.46
CA LYS A 159 29.55 -2.14 19.73
C LYS A 159 29.22 -1.05 20.74
N GLU A 160 29.28 0.21 20.33
CA GLU A 160 29.20 1.37 21.23
C GLU A 160 27.77 1.93 21.36
N GLY A 161 26.87 1.59 20.42
CA GLY A 161 25.49 2.08 20.40
C GLY A 161 25.32 3.57 20.07
N SER A 162 26.43 4.28 19.90
CA SER A 162 26.51 5.70 19.57
C SER A 162 27.78 5.98 18.75
N ILE A 163 27.73 7.02 17.94
CA ILE A 163 28.84 7.48 17.08
C ILE A 163 28.87 9.01 17.13
N VAL A 164 29.91 9.60 16.57
CA VAL A 164 30.06 11.03 16.22
C VAL A 164 28.73 11.61 15.71
N GLU A 165 28.16 12.54 16.48
CA GLU A 165 26.82 13.10 16.27
C GLU A 165 26.69 13.85 14.94
N GLU A 166 27.80 14.39 14.41
CA GLU A 166 27.85 15.15 13.17
C GLU A 166 27.38 14.33 11.96
N LEU A 167 27.54 13.01 12.01
CA LEU A 167 27.03 12.10 10.96
C LEU A 167 25.50 12.01 10.95
N ASN A 168 24.85 12.40 12.06
CA ASN A 168 23.40 12.45 12.19
C ASN A 168 22.80 13.85 11.87
N ASN A 169 23.64 14.80 11.44
CA ASN A 169 23.19 16.11 10.97
C ASN A 169 22.18 15.95 9.82
N THR A 170 21.14 16.77 9.83
CA THR A 170 20.02 16.63 8.89
C THR A 170 19.60 17.99 8.34
N PHE A 171 19.40 18.06 7.01
CA PHE A 171 18.75 19.22 6.41
C PHE A 171 17.23 19.04 6.33
N ILE A 172 16.47 20.11 6.50
CA ILE A 172 15.02 20.15 6.25
C ILE A 172 14.78 20.96 4.98
N THR A 173 14.23 20.33 3.94
CA THR A 173 13.76 21.01 2.74
C THR A 173 12.25 21.22 2.79
N LEU A 174 11.76 22.38 2.32
CA LEU A 174 10.35 22.73 2.34
C LEU A 174 9.72 22.48 0.96
N ILE A 175 8.72 21.59 0.90
CA ILE A 175 7.99 21.28 -0.33
C ILE A 175 6.58 21.89 -0.28
N PRO A 176 6.21 22.74 -1.26
CA PRO A 176 4.84 23.25 -1.44
C PRO A 176 3.77 22.14 -1.46
N LYS A 177 2.73 22.25 -0.62
CA LYS A 177 1.54 21.36 -0.68
C LYS A 177 0.51 21.85 -1.70
N CYS A 178 0.35 23.17 -1.80
CA CYS A 178 -0.64 23.86 -2.62
C CYS A 178 0.06 24.92 -3.50
N GLY A 179 -0.67 25.46 -4.47
CA GLY A 179 -0.11 26.44 -5.41
C GLY A 179 0.05 27.86 -4.84
N ARG A 180 -0.68 28.19 -3.77
CA ARG A 180 -0.59 29.47 -3.07
C ARG A 180 0.06 29.22 -1.71
N LEU A 181 1.18 29.87 -1.45
CA LEU A 181 2.01 29.69 -0.26
C LEU A 181 1.88 30.94 0.60
N GLU A 182 1.23 30.84 1.75
CA GLU A 182 1.05 31.98 2.65
C GLU A 182 1.66 31.71 4.02
N THR A 183 1.50 30.50 4.53
CA THR A 183 1.87 30.12 5.88
C THR A 183 2.82 28.92 5.90
N MET A 184 3.51 28.70 7.02
CA MET A 184 4.32 27.50 7.23
C MET A 184 3.52 26.19 7.16
N SER A 185 2.18 26.25 7.25
CA SER A 185 1.31 25.09 7.16
C SER A 185 1.15 24.56 5.73
N ASP A 186 1.39 25.43 4.74
CA ASP A 186 1.34 25.16 3.30
C ASP A 186 2.57 24.40 2.80
N PHE A 187 3.62 24.34 3.62
CA PHE A 187 4.82 23.57 3.32
C PHE A 187 4.79 22.20 3.98
N ARG A 188 5.40 21.23 3.31
CA ARG A 188 5.74 19.92 3.85
C ARG A 188 7.25 19.87 4.08
N PRO A 189 7.71 19.77 5.34
CA PRO A 189 9.12 19.63 5.62
C PRO A 189 9.57 18.20 5.30
N ILE A 190 10.68 18.05 4.58
CA ILE A 190 11.30 16.73 4.33
C ILE A 190 12.74 16.76 4.85
N SER A 191 13.08 15.78 5.67
CA SER A 191 14.40 15.56 6.20
C SER A 191 15.29 14.88 5.15
N LEU A 192 16.40 15.54 4.81
CA LEU A 192 17.50 15.02 4.02
C LEU A 192 18.61 14.61 4.98
N VAL A 193 18.62 13.32 5.31
CA VAL A 193 19.63 12.70 6.18
C VAL A 193 20.90 12.36 5.40
N GLY A 194 22.06 12.37 6.08
CA GLY A 194 23.33 11.96 5.49
C GLY A 194 23.31 10.51 4.99
N SER A 195 24.11 10.21 3.97
CA SER A 195 24.14 8.92 3.29
C SER A 195 24.57 7.75 4.19
N MET A 196 25.60 7.93 5.02
CA MET A 196 26.04 6.91 5.99
C MET A 196 24.94 6.58 7.00
N TYR A 197 24.39 7.62 7.66
CA TYR A 197 23.25 7.45 8.56
C TYR A 197 22.06 6.82 7.84
N LYS A 198 21.78 7.20 6.59
CA LYS A 198 20.65 6.66 5.82
C LYS A 198 20.80 5.16 5.57
N VAL A 199 22.02 4.67 5.35
CA VAL A 199 22.30 3.24 5.22
C VAL A 199 22.05 2.54 6.56
N LEU A 200 22.55 3.08 7.67
CA LEU A 200 22.27 2.55 9.01
C LEU A 200 20.75 2.51 9.31
N ALA A 201 20.05 3.62 9.12
CA ALA A 201 18.61 3.71 9.29
C ALA A 201 17.86 2.73 8.38
N LYS A 202 18.36 2.49 7.17
CA LYS A 202 17.79 1.52 6.24
C LYS A 202 17.98 0.08 6.71
N ILE A 203 19.14 -0.27 7.26
CA ILE A 203 19.42 -1.58 7.87
C ILE A 203 18.45 -1.81 9.03
N LEU A 204 18.43 -0.88 9.99
CA LEU A 204 17.52 -0.95 11.15
C LEU A 204 16.04 -1.01 10.72
N ALA A 205 15.63 -0.24 9.72
CA ALA A 205 14.27 -0.28 9.20
C ALA A 205 13.92 -1.62 8.53
N ASN A 206 14.88 -2.26 7.84
CA ASN A 206 14.68 -3.57 7.22
C ASN A 206 14.51 -4.66 8.28
N ARG A 207 15.31 -4.62 9.37
CA ARG A 207 15.15 -5.50 10.53
C ARG A 207 13.81 -5.26 11.23
N LEU A 208 13.49 -4.01 11.54
CA LEU A 208 12.22 -3.67 12.20
C LEU A 208 11.01 -4.16 11.37
N LYS A 209 11.07 -4.00 10.04
CA LYS A 209 10.03 -4.44 9.11
C LYS A 209 9.71 -5.94 9.22
N SER A 210 10.63 -6.81 9.63
CA SER A 210 10.37 -8.25 9.75
C SER A 210 9.54 -8.62 10.97
N VAL A 211 9.46 -7.76 11.98
CA VAL A 211 8.71 -8.00 13.23
C VAL A 211 7.47 -7.12 13.36
N MET A 212 7.22 -6.20 12.41
CA MET A 212 6.10 -5.26 12.50
C MET A 212 4.73 -5.93 12.54
N ASP A 213 4.54 -7.05 11.86
CA ASP A 213 3.26 -7.79 11.85
C ASP A 213 2.99 -8.54 13.16
N VAL A 214 4.04 -8.80 13.95
CA VAL A 214 3.97 -9.42 15.27
C VAL A 214 3.46 -8.41 16.30
N VAL A 215 4.09 -7.23 16.39
CA VAL A 215 3.79 -6.23 17.42
C VAL A 215 2.60 -5.32 17.08
N ILE A 216 2.32 -5.08 15.79
CA ILE A 216 1.27 -4.15 15.37
C ILE A 216 -0.05 -4.88 15.08
N GLY A 217 -1.13 -4.38 15.67
CA GLY A 217 -2.48 -4.88 15.50
C GLY A 217 -2.99 -4.82 14.07
N GLU A 218 -3.94 -5.68 13.74
CA GLU A 218 -4.41 -5.89 12.36
C GLU A 218 -5.18 -4.69 11.77
N THR A 219 -5.60 -3.73 12.61
CA THR A 219 -6.32 -2.52 12.22
C THR A 219 -5.40 -1.44 11.63
N GLN A 220 -4.07 -1.55 11.79
CA GLN A 220 -3.08 -0.67 11.17
C GLN A 220 -2.60 -1.28 9.84
N MET A 221 -2.89 -0.61 8.73
CA MET A 221 -2.64 -1.16 7.39
C MET A 221 -1.37 -0.58 6.74
N ALA A 222 -0.88 0.57 7.20
CA ALA A 222 0.29 1.21 6.60
C ALA A 222 1.60 0.62 7.13
N PHE A 223 2.62 0.55 6.28
CA PHE A 223 3.99 0.15 6.63
C PHE A 223 4.13 -1.21 7.32
N VAL A 224 3.17 -2.12 7.14
CA VAL A 224 3.27 -3.52 7.58
C VAL A 224 3.27 -4.43 6.35
N LYS A 225 4.16 -5.43 6.33
CA LYS A 225 4.30 -6.36 5.21
C LYS A 225 2.97 -7.07 4.94
N LYS A 226 2.66 -7.33 3.67
CA LYS A 226 1.43 -8.01 3.19
C LYS A 226 0.11 -7.26 3.40
N ARG A 227 0.08 -6.09 4.06
CA ARG A 227 -1.14 -5.26 4.21
C ARG A 227 -1.21 -4.22 3.08
N GLN A 228 -2.38 -4.08 2.43
CA GLN A 228 -2.56 -3.15 1.32
C GLN A 228 -3.50 -1.99 1.70
N ILE A 229 -3.23 -0.80 1.15
CA ILE A 229 -4.07 0.40 1.36
C ILE A 229 -5.55 0.17 0.99
N MET A 230 -5.81 -0.66 -0.03
CA MET A 230 -7.16 -0.95 -0.52
C MET A 230 -7.96 -1.78 0.49
N ASP A 231 -7.30 -2.58 1.33
CA ASP A 231 -7.95 -3.46 2.31
C ASP A 231 -8.71 -2.61 3.33
N SER A 232 -8.06 -1.54 3.81
CA SER A 232 -8.66 -0.58 4.72
C SER A 232 -9.90 0.10 4.13
N PHE A 233 -9.83 0.48 2.85
CA PHE A 233 -10.97 1.07 2.15
C PHE A 233 -12.13 0.08 2.00
N VAL A 234 -11.85 -1.16 1.57
CA VAL A 234 -12.88 -2.20 1.41
C VAL A 234 -13.58 -2.47 2.74
N ILE A 235 -12.84 -2.63 3.84
CA ILE A 235 -13.43 -2.84 5.17
C ILE A 235 -14.34 -1.67 5.56
N ALA A 236 -13.87 -0.43 5.39
CA ALA A 236 -14.65 0.76 5.71
C ALA A 236 -15.95 0.87 4.88
N GLU A 237 -15.88 0.54 3.59
CA GLU A 237 -17.05 0.53 2.70
C GLU A 237 -18.04 -0.58 3.09
N GLU A 238 -17.56 -1.76 3.49
CA GLU A 238 -18.43 -2.84 3.97
C GLU A 238 -19.15 -2.47 5.27
N ILE A 239 -18.48 -1.77 6.19
CA ILE A 239 -19.09 -1.24 7.42
C ILE A 239 -20.21 -0.26 7.10
N ILE A 240 -19.92 0.76 6.28
CA ILE A 240 -20.91 1.77 5.88
C ILE A 240 -22.08 1.13 5.14
N HIS A 241 -21.80 0.14 4.29
CA HIS A 241 -22.84 -0.62 3.62
C HIS A 241 -23.77 -1.33 4.61
N SER A 242 -23.23 -2.01 5.62
CA SER A 242 -24.05 -2.69 6.63
C SER A 242 -24.92 -1.70 7.40
N TRP A 243 -24.34 -0.60 7.89
CA TRP A 243 -25.11 0.44 8.60
C TRP A 243 -26.24 1.05 7.76
N ARG A 244 -26.04 1.21 6.46
CA ARG A 244 -27.09 1.69 5.53
C ARG A 244 -28.16 0.63 5.25
N LYS A 245 -27.75 -0.62 5.05
CA LYS A 245 -28.66 -1.71 4.71
C LYS A 245 -29.59 -2.05 5.87
N ASP A 246 -29.03 -2.15 7.08
CA ASP A 246 -29.77 -2.61 8.26
C ASP A 246 -30.49 -1.45 8.97
N ASN A 247 -30.37 -0.22 8.45
CA ASN A 247 -30.92 1.03 9.00
C ASN A 247 -30.55 1.31 10.47
N VAL A 248 -29.53 0.63 10.99
CA VAL A 248 -28.98 0.82 12.34
C VAL A 248 -28.32 2.20 12.45
N GLY A 249 -27.65 2.64 11.38
CA GLY A 249 -26.83 3.84 11.39
C GLY A 249 -25.50 3.65 12.13
N GLY A 250 -24.73 4.73 12.24
CA GLY A 250 -23.41 4.72 12.89
C GLY A 250 -22.71 6.07 12.76
N LEU A 251 -21.82 6.36 13.69
CA LEU A 251 -20.94 7.53 13.63
C LEU A 251 -19.57 7.09 13.11
N LEU A 252 -19.13 7.75 12.05
CA LEU A 252 -17.78 7.65 11.51
C LEU A 252 -17.01 8.91 11.89
N LEU A 253 -15.98 8.76 12.73
CA LEU A 253 -15.05 9.84 13.05
C LEU A 253 -13.83 9.70 12.16
N LYS A 254 -13.52 10.74 11.38
CA LYS A 254 -12.26 10.83 10.66
C LYS A 254 -11.34 11.78 11.40
N LEU A 255 -10.22 11.28 11.87
CA LEU A 255 -9.23 12.04 12.62
C LEU A 255 -8.08 12.48 11.72
N ASP A 256 -7.58 13.68 12.00
CA ASP A 256 -6.36 14.23 11.42
C ASP A 256 -5.41 14.61 12.56
N PHE A 257 -4.21 14.01 12.60
CA PHE A 257 -3.18 14.41 13.57
C PHE A 257 -2.48 15.67 13.09
N GLU A 258 -2.30 16.63 13.99
CA GLU A 258 -1.52 17.81 13.68
C GLU A 258 -0.05 17.40 13.52
N LYS A 259 0.45 17.38 12.28
CA LYS A 259 1.88 17.26 12.00
C LYS A 259 2.51 16.02 12.68
N ALA A 260 1.82 14.89 12.57
CA ALA A 260 1.99 13.67 13.36
C ALA A 260 3.43 13.19 13.66
N TYR A 261 4.36 13.30 12.70
CA TYR A 261 5.75 12.89 12.93
C TYR A 261 6.46 13.77 13.97
N TYR A 262 6.17 15.07 14.02
CA TYR A 262 7.01 16.05 14.70
C TYR A 262 6.71 16.25 16.18
N SER A 263 5.60 15.71 16.69
CA SER A 263 5.17 15.92 18.08
C SER A 263 5.35 14.67 18.96
N VAL A 264 5.92 13.60 18.40
CA VAL A 264 6.21 12.35 19.10
C VAL A 264 7.16 12.55 20.27
N ASP A 265 6.78 12.07 21.45
CA ASP A 265 7.67 12.00 22.61
C ASP A 265 8.58 10.76 22.55
N HIS A 266 9.90 10.98 22.65
CA HIS A 266 10.89 9.89 22.57
C HIS A 266 10.86 8.96 23.78
N ASN A 267 10.51 9.45 24.97
CA ASN A 267 10.46 8.64 26.19
C ASN A 267 9.23 7.72 26.17
N PHE A 268 8.09 8.23 25.67
CA PHE A 268 6.91 7.41 25.44
C PHE A 268 7.19 6.29 24.43
N LEU A 269 7.86 6.60 23.31
CA LEU A 269 8.27 5.61 22.32
C LEU A 269 9.17 4.53 22.93
N ASP A 270 10.18 4.91 23.73
CA ASP A 270 11.04 3.96 24.41
C ASP A 270 10.28 3.05 25.38
N SER A 271 9.35 3.61 26.17
CA SER A 271 8.48 2.84 27.06
C SER A 271 7.63 1.82 26.30
N MET A 272 7.04 2.22 25.17
CA MET A 272 6.25 1.31 24.33
C MET A 272 7.09 0.16 23.76
N MET A 273 8.31 0.46 23.26
CA MET A 273 9.22 -0.56 22.78
C MET A 273 9.63 -1.53 23.90
N LYS A 274 9.88 -1.01 25.11
CA LYS A 274 10.18 -1.84 26.28
C LYS A 274 9.02 -2.78 26.60
N ASP A 275 7.78 -2.27 26.63
CA ASP A 275 6.60 -3.08 26.95
C ASP A 275 6.25 -4.11 25.85
N MET A 276 6.64 -3.84 24.60
CA MET A 276 6.57 -4.77 23.46
C MET A 276 7.72 -5.80 23.43
N GLY A 277 8.66 -5.76 24.39
CA GLY A 277 9.73 -6.74 24.49
C GLY A 277 10.95 -6.49 23.60
N PHE A 278 11.11 -5.29 23.04
CA PHE A 278 12.36 -4.92 22.37
C PHE A 278 13.52 -4.89 23.38
N GLY A 279 14.65 -5.48 22.99
CA GLY A 279 15.84 -5.55 23.84
C GLY A 279 16.46 -4.17 24.08
N GLU A 280 17.30 -4.10 25.11
CA GLU A 280 17.90 -2.84 25.55
C GLU A 280 18.86 -2.25 24.51
N ARG A 281 19.63 -3.09 23.83
CA ARG A 281 20.55 -2.66 22.77
C ARG A 281 19.79 -2.03 21.61
N TRP A 282 18.70 -2.66 21.16
CA TRP A 282 17.85 -2.10 20.11
C TRP A 282 17.29 -0.73 20.51
N ARG A 283 16.75 -0.62 21.73
CA ARG A 283 16.20 0.64 22.24
C ARG A 283 17.27 1.73 22.31
N MET A 284 18.50 1.40 22.71
CA MET A 284 19.64 2.32 22.70
C MET A 284 19.97 2.82 21.29
N TRP A 285 19.99 1.93 20.29
CA TRP A 285 20.21 2.31 18.88
C TRP A 285 19.13 3.27 18.36
N ILE A 286 17.86 2.99 18.66
CA ILE A 286 16.74 3.85 18.26
C ILE A 286 16.81 5.20 18.98
N ARG A 287 17.15 5.20 20.28
CA ARG A 287 17.35 6.41 21.08
C ARG A 287 18.39 7.31 20.42
N TRP A 288 19.59 6.78 20.12
CA TRP A 288 20.64 7.56 19.46
C TRP A 288 20.17 8.11 18.11
N CYS A 289 19.49 7.30 17.29
CA CYS A 289 18.98 7.73 15.99
C CYS A 289 18.06 8.95 16.07
N ILE A 290 17.17 9.01 17.07
CA ILE A 290 16.12 10.04 17.14
C ILE A 290 16.46 11.25 18.01
N SER A 291 17.36 11.13 18.99
CA SER A 291 17.64 12.21 19.96
C SER A 291 18.90 13.02 19.70
N THR A 292 19.88 12.49 18.94
CA THR A 292 21.13 13.20 18.59
C THR A 292 21.09 14.08 17.31
N PRO A 293 20.10 14.03 16.39
CA PRO A 293 20.15 14.85 15.18
C PRO A 293 20.20 16.36 15.46
N LYS A 294 21.21 17.05 14.90
CA LYS A 294 21.22 18.51 14.74
C LYS A 294 20.64 18.86 13.37
N MET A 295 19.65 19.75 13.34
CA MET A 295 18.87 20.07 12.14
C MET A 295 19.14 21.50 11.65
N SER A 296 19.16 21.69 10.33
CA SER A 296 19.14 23.01 9.67
C SER A 296 18.09 23.04 8.58
N VAL A 297 17.38 24.16 8.43
CA VAL A 297 16.36 24.32 7.39
C VAL A 297 16.98 24.96 6.15
N LEU A 298 16.73 24.39 4.98
CA LEU A 298 17.15 24.94 3.68
C LEU A 298 16.12 25.96 3.21
N VAL A 299 16.50 27.23 3.24
CA VAL A 299 15.71 28.36 2.72
C VAL A 299 16.31 28.77 1.39
N ASN A 300 15.58 28.53 0.29
CA ASN A 300 16.04 28.80 -1.09
C ASN A 300 17.44 28.21 -1.41
N GLY A 301 17.80 27.08 -0.79
CA GLY A 301 19.08 26.40 -0.96
C GLY A 301 20.16 26.77 0.07
N SER A 302 19.91 27.75 0.95
CA SER A 302 20.85 28.14 2.01
C SER A 302 20.40 27.57 3.38
N PRO A 303 21.28 26.88 4.13
CA PRO A 303 20.95 26.35 5.46
C PRO A 303 20.85 27.45 6.52
N THR A 304 19.89 27.34 7.44
CA THR A 304 19.82 28.12 8.69
C THR A 304 20.89 27.69 9.69
N ALA A 305 20.98 28.39 10.83
CA ALA A 305 21.68 27.88 11.99
C ALA A 305 21.13 26.50 12.42
N GLN A 306 21.96 25.73 13.13
CA GLN A 306 21.60 24.42 13.66
C GLN A 306 20.77 24.52 14.95
N PHE A 307 19.88 23.56 15.15
CA PHE A 307 19.15 23.34 16.40
C PHE A 307 18.99 21.84 16.67
N ILE A 308 18.79 21.45 17.92
CA ILE A 308 18.67 20.05 18.34
C ILE A 308 17.20 19.58 18.23
N LEU A 309 17.01 18.32 17.85
CA LEU A 309 15.70 17.66 17.80
C LEU A 309 15.34 17.06 19.18
N GLU A 310 14.66 17.81 20.04
CA GLU A 310 14.31 17.33 21.40
C GLU A 310 13.05 16.44 21.43
N ARG A 311 12.20 16.52 20.38
CA ARG A 311 11.03 15.66 20.18
C ARG A 311 10.75 15.46 18.69
N GLY A 312 9.92 14.46 18.37
CA GLY A 312 9.47 14.20 17.01
C GLY A 312 10.37 13.24 16.23
N LEU A 313 9.94 12.92 15.02
CA LEU A 313 10.54 12.01 14.07
C LEU A 313 10.81 12.74 12.75
N ARG A 314 11.82 12.28 12.01
CA ARG A 314 12.27 12.91 10.77
C ARG A 314 11.45 12.44 9.56
N GLN A 315 10.65 13.35 8.99
CA GLN A 315 9.86 13.03 7.80
C GLN A 315 10.76 12.84 6.57
N GLY A 316 11.04 11.58 6.20
CA GLY A 316 11.96 11.23 5.11
C GLY A 316 13.01 10.20 5.51
N ASP A 317 13.16 9.98 6.82
CA ASP A 317 13.99 8.92 7.40
C ASP A 317 13.31 7.54 7.22
N PRO A 318 14.03 6.51 6.75
CA PRO A 318 13.52 5.14 6.62
C PRO A 318 12.90 4.56 7.90
N LEU A 319 13.37 4.94 9.09
CA LEU A 319 12.90 4.40 10.38
C LEU A 319 11.59 5.03 10.84
N SER A 320 11.42 6.32 10.58
CA SER A 320 10.35 7.13 11.16
C SER A 320 8.93 6.56 10.93
N PRO A 321 8.56 5.99 9.77
CA PRO A 321 7.24 5.39 9.57
C PRO A 321 6.93 4.21 10.50
N PHE A 322 7.93 3.37 10.80
CA PHE A 322 7.76 2.20 11.65
C PHE A 322 7.65 2.59 13.12
N LEU A 323 8.48 3.54 13.56
CA LEU A 323 8.42 4.10 14.92
C LEU A 323 7.09 4.80 15.18
N PHE A 324 6.54 5.49 14.16
CA PHE A 324 5.21 6.09 14.27
C PHE A 324 4.11 5.03 14.47
N ASN A 325 4.18 3.89 13.76
CA ASN A 325 3.23 2.79 13.93
C ASN A 325 3.26 2.22 15.35
N ILE A 326 4.44 2.11 15.99
CA ILE A 326 4.57 1.63 17.38
C ILE A 326 3.80 2.55 18.33
N ILE A 327 3.90 3.86 18.16
CA ILE A 327 3.16 4.84 18.98
C ILE A 327 1.67 4.77 18.70
N SER A 328 1.29 4.67 17.42
CA SER A 328 -0.10 4.55 16.99
C SER A 328 -0.78 3.29 17.52
N GLU A 329 -0.04 2.19 17.73
CA GLU A 329 -0.57 0.97 18.37
C GLU A 329 -1.02 1.23 19.81
N GLY A 330 -0.38 2.18 20.52
CA GLY A 330 -0.84 2.61 21.84
C GLY A 330 -2.30 3.11 21.82
N LEU A 331 -2.67 3.88 20.80
CA LEU A 331 -4.06 4.33 20.61
C LEU A 331 -4.99 3.15 20.28
N SER A 332 -4.55 2.23 19.43
CA SER A 332 -5.30 1.02 19.08
C SER A 332 -5.60 0.15 20.30
N CYS A 333 -4.62 -0.02 21.19
CA CYS A 333 -4.78 -0.75 22.45
C CYS A 333 -5.69 -0.03 23.44
N LEU A 334 -5.63 1.31 23.52
CA LEU A 334 -6.58 2.08 24.33
C LEU A 334 -8.03 1.86 23.86
N PHE A 335 -8.28 1.86 22.55
CA PHE A 335 -9.62 1.57 22.03
C PHE A 335 -10.06 0.13 22.32
N LYS A 336 -9.19 -0.86 22.13
CA LYS A 336 -9.51 -2.25 22.47
C LYS A 336 -9.87 -2.40 23.95
N LYS A 337 -9.10 -1.77 24.85
CA LYS A 337 -9.36 -1.78 26.29
C LYS A 337 -10.69 -1.08 26.62
N ALA A 338 -10.99 0.04 25.97
CA ALA A 338 -12.26 0.74 26.17
C ALA A 338 -13.48 -0.08 25.71
N VAL A 339 -13.35 -0.91 24.66
CA VAL A 339 -14.41 -1.87 24.27
C VAL A 339 -14.62 -2.92 25.35
N VAL A 340 -13.55 -3.52 25.86
CA VAL A 340 -13.63 -4.54 26.92
C VAL A 340 -14.29 -3.96 28.19
N LEU A 341 -14.02 -2.69 28.50
CA LEU A 341 -14.64 -1.99 29.63
C LEU A 341 -16.06 -1.46 29.35
N GLY A 342 -16.62 -1.69 28.15
CA GLY A 342 -17.94 -1.18 27.77
C GLY A 342 -18.03 0.34 27.55
N LEU A 343 -16.91 1.06 27.57
CA LEU A 343 -16.84 2.52 27.42
C LEU A 343 -17.06 3.00 25.97
N MET A 344 -16.88 2.10 25.00
CA MET A 344 -17.14 2.34 23.59
C MET A 344 -17.61 1.06 22.91
N LYS A 345 -18.41 1.18 21.86
CA LYS A 345 -18.84 0.05 21.04
C LYS A 345 -18.60 0.34 19.56
N GLY A 346 -17.80 -0.54 18.95
CA GLY A 346 -17.52 -0.53 17.51
C GLY A 346 -18.54 -1.33 16.72
N VAL A 347 -18.14 -1.74 15.52
CA VAL A 347 -18.93 -2.57 14.62
C VAL A 347 -18.57 -4.03 14.82
N VAL A 348 -19.59 -4.88 14.78
CA VAL A 348 -19.43 -6.32 14.95
C VAL A 348 -19.94 -7.05 13.72
N PHE A 349 -19.17 -8.02 13.23
CA PHE A 349 -19.55 -8.89 12.11
C PHE A 349 -19.58 -10.36 12.54
N GLY A 350 -20.58 -11.09 12.02
CA GLY A 350 -20.85 -12.48 12.40
C GLY A 350 -21.46 -12.59 13.81
N SER A 351 -21.53 -13.81 14.34
CA SER A 351 -21.93 -14.09 15.73
C SER A 351 -20.84 -13.64 16.71
N ASP A 352 -20.57 -12.33 16.76
CA ASP A 352 -19.53 -11.66 17.55
C ASP A 352 -18.08 -12.10 17.28
N ALA A 353 -17.81 -12.61 16.08
CA ALA A 353 -16.47 -13.11 15.73
C ALA A 353 -15.45 -11.98 15.45
N ILE A 354 -15.90 -10.82 14.95
CA ILE A 354 -15.00 -9.75 14.51
C ILE A 354 -15.48 -8.39 15.00
N HIS A 355 -14.71 -7.78 15.90
CA HIS A 355 -14.95 -6.43 16.43
C HIS A 355 -14.02 -5.41 15.79
N ILE A 356 -14.58 -4.39 15.13
CA ILE A 356 -13.83 -3.30 14.50
C ILE A 356 -14.27 -1.97 15.09
N THR A 357 -13.35 -1.32 15.80
CA THR A 357 -13.55 0.05 16.30
C THR A 357 -12.88 1.10 15.45
N HIS A 358 -11.73 0.80 14.85
CA HIS A 358 -10.94 1.76 14.12
C HIS A 358 -10.17 1.10 12.97
N LEU A 359 -9.82 1.90 11.97
CA LEU A 359 -8.86 1.55 10.93
C LEU A 359 -7.83 2.68 10.83
N GLN A 360 -6.56 2.29 10.83
CA GLN A 360 -5.43 3.20 10.72
C GLN A 360 -4.67 2.94 9.43
N PHE A 361 -4.25 4.03 8.80
CA PHE A 361 -3.26 4.01 7.73
C PHE A 361 -2.29 5.14 7.99
N ALA A 362 -1.20 4.82 8.71
CA ALA A 362 -0.26 5.79 9.22
C ALA A 362 -0.99 6.84 10.09
N ASP A 363 -0.90 8.12 9.74
CA ASP A 363 -1.53 9.24 10.43
C ASP A 363 -3.04 9.36 10.16
N VAL A 364 -3.59 8.69 9.15
CA VAL A 364 -5.03 8.73 8.89
C VAL A 364 -5.73 7.67 9.76
N THR A 365 -6.56 8.11 10.69
CA THR A 365 -7.38 7.22 11.54
C THR A 365 -8.86 7.47 11.30
N ILE A 366 -9.61 6.40 11.07
CA ILE A 366 -11.07 6.43 11.11
C ILE A 366 -11.59 5.55 12.24
N ILE A 367 -12.60 6.02 12.97
CA ILE A 367 -13.21 5.33 14.10
C ILE A 367 -14.69 5.13 13.79
N PHE A 368 -15.19 3.93 14.08
CA PHE A 368 -16.58 3.54 13.92
C PHE A 368 -17.20 3.38 15.31
N LEU A 369 -18.30 4.09 15.55
CA LEU A 369 -19.00 4.09 16.83
C LEU A 369 -20.50 3.89 16.65
N GLU A 370 -21.12 3.19 17.59
CA GLU A 370 -22.57 3.24 17.79
C GLU A 370 -22.97 4.69 18.16
N PRO A 371 -24.08 5.24 17.62
CA PRO A 371 -24.47 6.63 17.82
C PRO A 371 -24.99 6.91 19.24
N ARG A 372 -24.07 7.01 20.21
CA ARG A 372 -24.34 7.39 21.61
C ARG A 372 -23.40 8.50 22.05
N VAL A 373 -23.94 9.51 22.73
CA VAL A 373 -23.17 10.67 23.21
C VAL A 373 -22.08 10.24 24.19
N GLU A 374 -22.39 9.28 25.06
CA GLU A 374 -21.44 8.73 26.02
C GLU A 374 -20.21 8.11 25.33
N TYR A 375 -20.41 7.26 24.32
CA TYR A 375 -19.31 6.64 23.56
C TYR A 375 -18.47 7.68 22.81
N LEU A 376 -19.12 8.72 22.28
CA LEU A 376 -18.43 9.82 21.63
C LEU A 376 -17.56 10.63 22.62
N MET A 377 -18.10 10.95 23.80
CA MET A 377 -17.38 11.66 24.86
C MET A 377 -16.24 10.83 25.43
N ASN A 378 -16.45 9.53 25.66
CA ASN A 378 -15.41 8.61 26.09
C ASN A 378 -14.29 8.51 25.03
N THR A 379 -14.64 8.46 23.74
CA THR A 379 -13.66 8.51 22.65
C THR A 379 -12.84 9.80 22.70
N ARG A 380 -13.48 10.96 22.89
CA ARG A 380 -12.79 12.25 23.04
C ARG A 380 -11.84 12.26 24.25
N ARG A 381 -12.26 11.69 25.39
CA ARG A 381 -11.42 11.56 26.59
C ARG A 381 -10.20 10.67 26.35
N ILE A 382 -10.39 9.51 25.70
CA ILE A 382 -9.29 8.60 25.34
C ILE A 382 -8.27 9.31 24.45
N LEU A 383 -8.75 10.02 23.42
CA LEU A 383 -7.93 10.80 22.52
C LEU A 383 -7.13 11.90 23.24
N ARG A 384 -7.74 12.56 24.23
CA ARG A 384 -7.05 13.56 25.05
C ARG A 384 -5.99 12.93 25.96
N CYS A 385 -6.28 11.80 26.59
CA CYS A 385 -5.29 11.06 27.38
C CYS A 385 -4.11 10.61 26.52
N PHE A 386 -4.39 10.14 25.30
CA PHE A 386 -3.36 9.76 24.33
C PHE A 386 -2.50 10.95 23.90
N GLU A 387 -3.09 12.12 23.63
CA GLU A 387 -2.35 13.35 23.32
C GLU A 387 -1.42 13.74 24.48
N LEU A 388 -1.90 13.69 25.73
CA LEU A 388 -1.11 14.04 26.91
C LEU A 388 0.07 13.06 27.11
N ALA A 389 -0.17 11.76 26.90
CA ALA A 389 0.85 10.72 27.04
C ALA A 389 1.92 10.76 25.94
N THR A 390 1.51 10.97 24.68
CA THR A 390 2.39 10.81 23.50
C THR A 390 2.93 12.11 22.92
N GLY A 391 2.26 13.23 23.20
CA GLY A 391 2.49 14.51 22.52
C GLY A 391 1.80 14.61 21.15
N LEU A 392 1.12 13.57 20.66
CA LEU A 392 0.39 13.59 19.39
C LEU A 392 -0.90 14.38 19.52
N ARG A 393 -0.88 15.62 19.02
CA ARG A 393 -2.04 16.51 19.02
C ARG A 393 -2.99 16.20 17.87
N ILE A 394 -4.28 16.20 18.17
CA ILE A 394 -5.33 15.99 17.17
C ILE A 394 -5.78 17.34 16.64
N ASN A 395 -5.86 17.46 15.32
CA ASN A 395 -6.42 18.62 14.66
C ASN A 395 -7.94 18.47 14.56
N PHE A 396 -8.65 18.90 15.59
CA PHE A 396 -10.11 18.83 15.62
C PHE A 396 -10.79 19.66 14.50
N TYR A 397 -10.15 20.73 14.04
CA TYR A 397 -10.66 21.55 12.91
C TYR A 397 -10.57 20.81 11.57
N LYS A 398 -9.59 19.91 11.38
CA LYS A 398 -9.50 19.07 10.18
C LYS A 398 -10.18 17.71 10.32
N SER A 399 -10.45 17.32 11.56
CA SER A 399 -11.22 16.12 11.87
C SER A 399 -12.71 16.37 11.63
N CYS A 400 -13.45 15.31 11.35
CA CYS A 400 -14.89 15.43 11.13
C CYS A 400 -15.67 14.23 11.62
N VAL A 401 -16.92 14.47 12.00
CA VAL A 401 -17.93 13.43 12.29
C VAL A 401 -18.85 13.29 11.09
N VAL A 402 -19.12 12.04 10.72
CA VAL A 402 -20.08 11.68 9.68
C VAL A 402 -21.13 10.77 10.28
N ASN A 403 -22.40 11.20 10.26
CA ASN A 403 -23.53 10.34 10.57
C ASN A 403 -23.94 9.55 9.32
N VAL A 404 -23.89 8.23 9.39
CA VAL A 404 -24.19 7.37 8.23
C VAL A 404 -25.71 7.21 8.02
N ARG A 405 -26.52 7.45 9.04
CA ARG A 405 -27.99 7.39 8.93
C ARG A 405 -28.50 8.68 8.29
N LYS A 406 -29.29 8.55 7.21
CA LYS A 406 -29.94 9.71 6.58
C LYS A 406 -31.12 10.20 7.43
N GLY A 407 -31.18 11.52 7.65
CA GLY A 407 -32.39 12.21 8.13
C GLY A 407 -32.53 12.40 9.64
N GLY A 408 -31.44 12.38 10.42
CA GLY A 408 -31.49 12.72 11.85
C GLY A 408 -31.39 14.22 12.10
N ASN A 409 -32.31 14.81 12.88
CA ASN A 409 -32.25 16.21 13.32
C ASN A 409 -31.05 16.56 14.22
N ASN A 410 -30.23 15.58 14.61
CA ASN A 410 -29.17 15.72 15.63
C ASN A 410 -27.74 15.72 15.05
N ASP A 411 -27.54 15.89 13.74
CA ASP A 411 -26.21 15.78 13.14
C ASP A 411 -25.22 16.85 13.62
N SER A 412 -25.69 18.07 13.93
CA SER A 412 -24.86 19.14 14.50
C SER A 412 -24.42 18.80 15.93
N VAL A 413 -25.32 18.20 16.72
CA VAL A 413 -25.07 17.83 18.13
C VAL A 413 -23.85 16.91 18.25
N TRP A 414 -23.67 15.96 17.34
CA TRP A 414 -22.50 15.07 17.34
C TRP A 414 -21.19 15.83 17.09
N ALA A 415 -21.20 16.76 16.14
CA ALA A 415 -20.03 17.56 15.79
C ALA A 415 -19.66 18.48 16.98
N ASP A 416 -20.65 19.12 17.59
CA ASP A 416 -20.48 20.02 18.74
C ASP A 416 -19.97 19.26 19.99
N CYS A 417 -20.54 18.08 20.27
CA CYS A 417 -20.10 17.21 21.37
C CYS A 417 -18.64 16.77 21.22
N PHE A 418 -18.23 16.40 20.00
CA PHE A 418 -16.84 16.00 19.75
C PHE A 418 -15.90 17.21 19.62
N GLY A 419 -16.43 18.37 19.23
CA GLY A 419 -15.70 19.60 18.95
C GLY A 419 -15.02 19.60 17.59
N CYS A 420 -15.64 19.01 16.55
CA CYS A 420 -15.08 18.96 15.20
C CYS A 420 -16.12 19.29 14.12
N ASN A 421 -15.70 19.28 12.85
CA ASN A 421 -16.58 19.63 11.74
C ASN A 421 -17.59 18.51 11.41
N LYS A 422 -18.82 18.89 11.06
CA LYS A 422 -19.77 17.97 10.42
C LYS A 422 -19.32 17.68 8.98
N ALA A 423 -19.42 16.43 8.55
CA ALA A 423 -19.30 16.04 7.15
C ALA A 423 -20.37 15.00 6.78
N ASP A 424 -20.71 14.93 5.50
CA ASP A 424 -21.67 13.96 4.97
C ASP A 424 -20.99 12.97 4.02
N LEU A 425 -21.59 11.80 3.84
CA LEU A 425 -21.16 10.86 2.80
C LEU A 425 -21.62 11.35 1.42
N PRO A 426 -20.76 11.31 0.39
CA PRO A 426 -19.45 10.65 0.37
C PRO A 426 -18.28 11.52 0.85
N ILE A 427 -17.35 10.91 1.59
CA ILE A 427 -16.13 11.58 2.11
C ILE A 427 -14.85 10.98 1.51
N SER A 428 -13.82 11.79 1.28
CA SER A 428 -12.52 11.30 0.82
C SER A 428 -11.77 10.54 1.92
N TYR A 429 -11.48 9.26 1.67
CA TYR A 429 -10.66 8.39 2.52
C TYR A 429 -9.62 7.65 1.67
N LEU A 430 -8.33 7.81 1.99
CA LEU A 430 -7.21 7.19 1.27
C LEU A 430 -7.25 7.44 -0.26
N GLY A 431 -7.77 8.59 -0.68
CA GLY A 431 -7.90 8.96 -2.09
C GLY A 431 -9.13 8.38 -2.81
N PHE A 432 -9.98 7.62 -2.12
CA PHE A 432 -11.27 7.15 -2.63
C PHE A 432 -12.46 7.88 -1.99
N PRO A 433 -13.59 8.00 -2.70
CA PRO A 433 -14.81 8.56 -2.14
C PRO A 433 -15.58 7.45 -1.41
N LEU A 434 -15.52 7.45 -0.08
CA LEU A 434 -16.17 6.48 0.79
C LEU A 434 -17.69 6.70 0.83
N GLY A 435 -18.48 5.62 0.71
CA GLY A 435 -19.94 5.66 0.69
C GLY A 435 -20.56 6.27 -0.59
N ALA A 436 -19.77 6.48 -1.64
CA ALA A 436 -20.25 6.99 -2.93
C ALA A 436 -20.87 5.89 -3.80
N ARG A 437 -21.45 6.29 -4.95
CA ARG A 437 -22.02 5.36 -5.94
C ARG A 437 -21.12 5.32 -7.19
N PRO A 438 -20.29 4.27 -7.37
CA PRO A 438 -19.30 4.22 -8.46
C PRO A 438 -19.90 4.15 -9.87
N LEU A 439 -21.18 3.80 -10.00
CA LEU A 439 -21.91 3.80 -11.28
C LEU A 439 -22.18 5.22 -11.81
N ALA A 440 -22.20 6.24 -10.94
CA ALA A 440 -22.43 7.61 -11.36
C ALA A 440 -21.19 8.16 -12.08
N LYS A 441 -21.37 8.83 -13.23
CA LYS A 441 -20.26 9.48 -13.96
C LYS A 441 -19.52 10.50 -13.09
N THR A 442 -20.24 11.21 -12.22
CA THR A 442 -19.70 12.22 -11.31
C THR A 442 -18.63 11.67 -10.36
N PHE A 443 -18.72 10.40 -9.98
CA PHE A 443 -17.70 9.71 -9.17
C PHE A 443 -16.31 9.73 -9.81
N TRP A 444 -16.26 9.70 -11.15
CA TRP A 444 -15.02 9.58 -11.93
C TRP A 444 -14.41 10.94 -12.33
N ASN A 445 -15.14 12.04 -12.15
CA ASN A 445 -14.67 13.39 -12.49
C ASN A 445 -13.32 13.75 -11.84
N PRO A 446 -13.05 13.45 -10.55
CA PRO A 446 -11.75 13.74 -9.94
C PRO A 446 -10.59 12.97 -10.56
N LEU A 447 -10.83 11.77 -11.09
CA LEU A 447 -9.83 10.99 -11.81
C LEU A 447 -9.57 11.59 -13.21
N MET A 448 -10.64 11.91 -13.93
CA MET A 448 -10.55 12.55 -15.26
C MET A 448 -9.81 13.88 -15.19
N SER A 449 -10.17 14.75 -14.22
CA SER A 449 -9.48 16.03 -14.01
C SER A 449 -8.00 15.86 -13.69
N ARG A 450 -7.61 14.81 -12.94
CA ARG A 450 -6.20 14.50 -12.66
C ARG A 450 -5.45 14.10 -13.93
N LEU A 451 -6.06 13.28 -14.78
CA LEU A 451 -5.48 12.89 -16.07
C LEU A 451 -5.31 14.11 -16.98
N GLU A 452 -6.34 14.96 -17.09
CA GLU A 452 -6.31 16.17 -17.90
C GLU A 452 -5.27 17.18 -17.42
N LYS A 453 -5.19 17.45 -16.10
CA LYS A 453 -4.16 18.33 -15.52
C LYS A 453 -2.75 17.82 -15.78
N ARG A 454 -2.53 16.50 -15.69
CA ARG A 454 -1.23 15.89 -16.00
C ARG A 454 -0.90 16.00 -17.48
N LEU A 455 -1.86 15.73 -18.36
CA LEU A 455 -1.70 15.89 -19.81
C LEU A 455 -1.41 17.34 -20.19
N ALA A 456 -2.10 18.29 -19.57
CA ALA A 456 -1.88 19.73 -19.77
C ALA A 456 -0.50 20.18 -19.30
N SER A 457 0.03 19.60 -18.21
CA SER A 457 1.39 19.87 -17.75
C SER A 457 2.47 19.42 -18.75
N TRP A 458 2.15 18.46 -19.63
CA TRP A 458 3.08 17.97 -20.63
C TRP A 458 3.00 18.83 -21.87
N LYS A 459 4.06 19.60 -22.10
CA LYS A 459 4.22 20.38 -23.32
C LYS A 459 4.42 19.44 -24.51
N LYS A 460 3.31 19.00 -25.13
CA LYS A 460 3.24 18.06 -26.28
C LYS A 460 4.26 18.38 -27.38
N LYS A 461 4.55 19.67 -27.59
CA LYS A 461 5.52 20.19 -28.57
C LYS A 461 6.97 19.74 -28.34
N PHE A 462 7.34 19.40 -27.10
CA PHE A 462 8.71 18.99 -26.76
C PHE A 462 8.89 17.47 -26.64
N LEU A 463 7.84 16.68 -26.94
CA LEU A 463 7.84 15.22 -26.78
C LEU A 463 7.57 14.53 -28.12
N ASN A 464 8.45 13.63 -28.51
CA ASN A 464 8.25 12.75 -29.66
C ASN A 464 7.23 11.63 -29.35
N LYS A 465 6.79 10.87 -30.37
CA LYS A 465 5.80 9.78 -30.21
C LYS A 465 6.26 8.68 -29.24
N GLY A 466 7.55 8.36 -29.23
CA GLY A 466 8.13 7.37 -28.31
C GLY A 466 8.05 7.82 -26.85
N GLY A 467 8.46 9.06 -26.55
CA GLY A 467 8.34 9.66 -25.22
C GLY A 467 6.88 9.77 -24.77
N ARG A 468 5.96 10.14 -25.67
CA ARG A 468 4.52 10.14 -25.38
C ARG A 468 4.01 8.74 -25.02
N MET A 469 4.39 7.72 -25.79
CA MET A 469 4.03 6.32 -25.48
C MET A 469 4.55 5.90 -24.10
N VAL A 470 5.80 6.23 -23.79
CA VAL A 470 6.40 5.92 -22.47
C VAL A 470 5.60 6.60 -21.37
N LEU A 471 5.27 7.89 -21.51
CA LEU A 471 4.47 8.63 -20.53
C LEU A 471 3.04 8.09 -20.36
N ILE A 472 2.39 7.62 -21.44
CA ILE A 472 1.09 6.95 -21.36
C ILE A 472 1.20 5.68 -20.51
N LYS A 473 2.26 4.88 -20.75
CA LYS A 473 2.46 3.62 -20.06
C LYS A 473 2.92 3.77 -18.62
N SER A 474 3.85 4.67 -18.33
CA SER A 474 4.44 4.81 -17.00
C SER A 474 3.65 5.73 -16.09
N VAL A 475 3.11 6.83 -16.63
CA VAL A 475 2.44 7.87 -15.82
C VAL A 475 0.92 7.85 -15.96
N LEU A 476 0.36 7.87 -17.17
CA LEU A 476 -1.12 7.88 -17.28
C LEU A 476 -1.74 6.57 -16.81
N SER A 477 -1.09 5.44 -17.13
CA SER A 477 -1.58 4.13 -16.69
C SER A 477 -1.57 4.00 -15.16
N SER A 478 -0.53 4.50 -14.48
CA SER A 478 -0.43 4.41 -13.02
C SER A 478 -1.44 5.29 -12.28
N ILE A 479 -1.87 6.43 -12.85
CA ILE A 479 -2.85 7.34 -12.21
C ILE A 479 -4.19 6.65 -11.96
N HIS A 480 -4.68 5.86 -12.92
CA HIS A 480 -5.98 5.19 -12.79
C HIS A 480 -5.88 3.78 -12.20
N THR A 481 -4.71 3.12 -12.21
CA THR A 481 -4.53 1.79 -11.60
C THR A 481 -5.13 1.70 -10.21
N TYR A 482 -4.95 2.73 -9.39
CA TYR A 482 -5.49 2.76 -8.03
C TYR A 482 -7.03 2.61 -8.00
N TYR A 483 -7.75 3.41 -8.78
CA TYR A 483 -9.22 3.32 -8.91
C TYR A 483 -9.67 2.01 -9.55
N LEU A 484 -9.00 1.59 -10.62
CA LEU A 484 -9.34 0.37 -11.35
C LEU A 484 -9.08 -0.91 -10.54
N SER A 485 -8.31 -0.82 -9.45
CA SER A 485 -8.06 -1.96 -8.58
C SER A 485 -9.22 -2.26 -7.63
N VAL A 486 -10.16 -1.33 -7.43
CA VAL A 486 -11.29 -1.51 -6.50
C VAL A 486 -12.64 -1.42 -7.21
N PHE A 487 -12.77 -0.55 -8.21
CA PHE A 487 -14.06 -0.27 -8.86
C PHE A 487 -14.13 -0.82 -10.28
N LYS A 488 -15.30 -1.34 -10.66
CA LYS A 488 -15.62 -1.63 -12.06
C LYS A 488 -15.76 -0.34 -12.84
N LEU A 489 -15.01 -0.21 -13.92
CA LEU A 489 -15.02 0.96 -14.78
C LEU A 489 -16.26 0.96 -15.67
N PRO A 490 -17.10 2.01 -15.64
CA PRO A 490 -18.19 2.14 -16.60
C PRO A 490 -17.63 2.33 -18.03
N VAL A 491 -18.26 1.68 -19.01
CA VAL A 491 -17.83 1.70 -20.43
C VAL A 491 -17.62 3.13 -20.95
N GLY A 492 -18.52 4.05 -20.63
CA GLY A 492 -18.39 5.45 -21.06
C GLY A 492 -17.17 6.18 -20.46
N VAL A 493 -16.77 5.82 -19.23
CA VAL A 493 -15.56 6.38 -18.60
C VAL A 493 -14.31 5.75 -19.21
N ALA A 494 -14.34 4.44 -19.49
CA ALA A 494 -13.25 3.75 -20.20
C ALA A 494 -12.97 4.40 -21.55
N MET A 495 -14.01 4.63 -22.35
CA MET A 495 -13.92 5.32 -23.64
C MET A 495 -13.38 6.75 -23.49
N GLY A 496 -13.79 7.47 -22.44
CA GLY A 496 -13.28 8.81 -22.13
C GLY A 496 -11.77 8.83 -21.85
N ILE A 497 -11.26 7.88 -21.05
CA ILE A 497 -9.83 7.74 -20.75
C ILE A 497 -9.06 7.37 -22.02
N GLU A 498 -9.55 6.39 -22.79
CA GLU A 498 -8.91 5.97 -24.05
C GLU A 498 -8.89 7.10 -25.07
N LYS A 499 -9.93 7.94 -25.13
CA LYS A 499 -9.96 9.14 -25.97
C LYS A 499 -8.87 10.13 -25.58
N LEU A 500 -8.66 10.39 -24.29
CA LEU A 500 -7.59 11.26 -23.81
C LEU A 500 -6.20 10.71 -24.17
N GLN A 501 -5.98 9.41 -23.98
CA GLN A 501 -4.71 8.76 -24.34
C GLN A 501 -4.45 8.79 -25.84
N ARG A 502 -5.47 8.50 -26.64
CA ARG A 502 -5.40 8.54 -28.10
C ARG A 502 -5.12 9.95 -28.61
N SER A 503 -5.83 10.94 -28.08
CA SER A 503 -5.59 12.34 -28.40
C SER A 503 -4.15 12.72 -28.05
N PHE A 504 -3.67 12.41 -26.85
CA PHE A 504 -2.30 12.73 -26.46
C PHE A 504 -1.24 12.05 -27.33
N PHE A 505 -1.46 10.80 -27.75
CA PHE A 505 -0.51 10.07 -28.59
C PHE A 505 -0.38 10.68 -30.00
N TRP A 506 -1.51 10.99 -30.64
CA TRP A 506 -1.57 11.40 -32.05
C TRP A 506 -1.49 12.91 -32.29
N ASP A 507 -1.87 13.73 -31.30
CA ASP A 507 -1.91 15.18 -31.42
C ASP A 507 -0.53 15.80 -31.25
N ASP A 508 -0.08 16.54 -32.27
CA ASP A 508 1.23 17.20 -32.28
C ASP A 508 1.22 18.62 -31.68
N GLY A 509 0.09 19.06 -31.10
CA GLY A 509 0.00 20.35 -30.42
C GLY A 509 -0.07 21.57 -31.37
N ASN A 510 -0.15 21.32 -32.67
CA ASN A 510 -0.65 22.27 -33.66
C ASN A 510 -2.12 21.93 -33.84
N MET A 511 -3.04 22.88 -33.58
CA MET A 511 -4.51 22.69 -33.45
C MET A 511 -5.26 22.09 -34.67
N LYS A 512 -4.58 21.45 -35.62
CA LYS A 512 -5.20 20.66 -36.70
C LYS A 512 -5.50 19.25 -36.18
N ARG A 513 -6.77 18.83 -36.22
CA ARG A 513 -7.16 17.42 -36.00
C ARG A 513 -6.39 16.54 -37.00
N LYS A 514 -5.46 15.72 -36.53
CA LYS A 514 -4.79 14.71 -37.36
C LYS A 514 -5.62 13.43 -37.43
N ILE A 515 -5.53 12.77 -38.59
CA ILE A 515 -6.10 11.44 -38.81
C ILE A 515 -5.35 10.42 -37.94
N HIS A 516 -6.10 9.57 -37.24
CA HIS A 516 -5.54 8.42 -36.53
C HIS A 516 -5.20 7.35 -37.58
N ALA A 517 -3.93 7.25 -37.95
CA ALA A 517 -3.47 6.38 -39.05
C ALA A 517 -3.64 4.87 -38.76
N VAL A 518 -3.73 4.49 -37.48
CA VAL A 518 -3.94 3.10 -37.04
C VAL A 518 -5.06 3.09 -36.01
N ASP A 519 -5.90 2.06 -36.09
CA ASP A 519 -6.97 1.85 -35.12
C ASP A 519 -6.39 1.68 -33.69
N TRP A 520 -7.15 2.13 -32.70
CA TRP A 520 -6.68 2.11 -31.31
C TRP A 520 -6.60 0.70 -30.71
N VAL A 521 -7.41 -0.23 -31.20
CA VAL A 521 -7.45 -1.62 -30.71
C VAL A 521 -6.14 -2.32 -31.06
N SER A 522 -5.67 -2.16 -32.30
CA SER A 522 -4.39 -2.65 -32.81
C SER A 522 -3.22 -2.04 -32.04
N ILE A 523 -3.25 -0.73 -31.75
CA ILE A 523 -2.24 -0.07 -30.90
C ILE A 523 -2.23 -0.66 -29.47
N CYS A 524 -3.38 -0.99 -28.92
CA CYS A 524 -3.50 -1.54 -27.58
C CYS A 524 -3.02 -2.99 -27.43
N ARG A 525 -2.84 -3.74 -28.53
CA ARG A 525 -2.34 -5.12 -28.50
C ARG A 525 -0.94 -5.22 -27.91
N SER A 526 -0.56 -6.42 -27.49
CA SER A 526 0.80 -6.70 -27.01
C SER A 526 1.83 -6.42 -28.12
N LYS A 527 3.08 -6.14 -27.74
CA LYS A 527 4.17 -5.97 -28.71
C LYS A 527 4.37 -7.22 -29.57
N ARG A 528 4.16 -8.40 -29.00
CA ARG A 528 4.23 -9.70 -29.71
C ARG A 528 3.17 -9.80 -30.81
N ASN A 529 2.02 -9.18 -30.60
CA ASN A 529 0.90 -9.19 -31.54
C ASN A 529 0.83 -7.91 -32.40
N GLY A 530 1.97 -7.25 -32.61
CA GLY A 530 2.09 -6.06 -33.48
C GLY A 530 1.58 -4.74 -32.88
N GLY A 531 1.17 -4.72 -31.61
CA GLY A 531 0.70 -3.50 -30.93
C GLY A 531 1.80 -2.74 -30.18
N LEU A 532 1.43 -1.59 -29.61
CA LEU A 532 2.35 -0.80 -28.79
C LEU A 532 2.34 -1.22 -27.33
N GLY A 533 1.47 -2.14 -26.91
CA GLY A 533 1.38 -2.65 -25.53
C GLY A 533 0.83 -1.62 -24.54
N ILE A 534 -0.08 -0.74 -24.98
CA ILE A 534 -0.79 0.19 -24.09
C ILE A 534 -1.85 -0.56 -23.29
N GLY A 535 -2.50 -1.58 -23.85
CA GLY A 535 -3.54 -2.38 -23.22
C GLY A 535 -4.88 -1.64 -23.10
N ARG A 536 -5.99 -2.32 -23.43
CA ARG A 536 -7.35 -1.77 -23.31
C ARG A 536 -7.73 -1.54 -21.84
N MET A 537 -8.50 -0.50 -21.57
CA MET A 537 -8.87 -0.14 -20.19
C MET A 537 -9.78 -1.15 -19.51
N GLU A 538 -10.72 -1.72 -20.27
CA GLU A 538 -11.64 -2.75 -19.76
C GLU A 538 -10.89 -4.01 -19.33
N ASP A 539 -9.97 -4.50 -20.17
CA ASP A 539 -9.18 -5.70 -19.89
C ASP A 539 -8.28 -5.47 -18.68
N LYS A 540 -7.61 -4.31 -18.59
CA LYS A 540 -6.83 -3.94 -17.41
C LYS A 540 -7.67 -3.90 -16.13
N ASN A 541 -8.86 -3.31 -16.18
CA ASN A 541 -9.73 -3.24 -15.01
C ASN A 541 -10.17 -4.64 -14.56
N LYS A 542 -10.59 -5.50 -15.49
CA LYS A 542 -10.93 -6.90 -15.18
C LYS A 542 -9.75 -7.65 -14.56
N SER A 543 -8.55 -7.52 -15.12
CA SER A 543 -7.35 -8.16 -14.57
C SER A 543 -6.99 -7.64 -13.16
N LEU A 544 -7.12 -6.34 -12.91
CA LEU A 544 -6.87 -5.76 -11.59
C LEU A 544 -7.92 -6.21 -10.56
N LEU A 545 -9.19 -6.33 -10.96
CA LEU A 545 -10.25 -6.84 -10.09
C LEU A 545 -10.08 -8.34 -9.82
N ALA A 546 -9.65 -9.13 -10.81
CA ALA A 546 -9.33 -10.55 -10.67
C ALA A 546 -8.26 -10.82 -9.61
N LYS A 547 -7.40 -9.84 -9.31
CA LYS A 547 -6.46 -9.91 -8.18
C LYS A 547 -7.17 -10.21 -6.86
N TRP A 548 -8.36 -9.68 -6.61
CA TRP A 548 -9.10 -9.93 -5.36
C TRP A 548 -9.54 -11.38 -5.22
N VAL A 549 -9.89 -12.05 -6.32
CA VAL A 549 -10.19 -13.47 -6.34
C VAL A 549 -8.98 -14.29 -5.90
N TRP A 550 -7.81 -14.00 -6.48
CA TRP A 550 -6.56 -14.64 -6.09
C TRP A 550 -6.20 -14.38 -4.62
N ARG A 551 -6.34 -13.13 -4.18
CA ARG A 551 -6.07 -12.74 -2.79
C ARG A 551 -7.04 -13.40 -1.81
N PHE A 552 -8.30 -13.60 -2.17
CA PHE A 552 -9.26 -14.29 -1.32
C PHE A 552 -8.83 -15.72 -1.00
N GLY A 553 -8.27 -16.44 -1.98
CA GLY A 553 -7.72 -17.77 -1.75
C GLY A 553 -6.37 -17.77 -1.02
N LYS A 554 -5.47 -16.82 -1.31
CA LYS A 554 -4.13 -16.77 -0.68
C LYS A 554 -4.06 -16.14 0.71
N GLU A 555 -4.88 -15.12 0.98
CA GLU A 555 -4.76 -14.26 2.17
C GLU A 555 -5.77 -14.63 3.25
N GLU A 556 -5.72 -15.88 3.73
CA GLU A 556 -6.71 -16.47 4.64
C GLU A 556 -6.98 -15.63 5.90
N ASN A 557 -5.91 -15.21 6.58
CA ASN A 557 -5.98 -14.52 7.87
C ASN A 557 -6.19 -13.00 7.76
N SER A 558 -6.25 -12.47 6.54
CA SER A 558 -6.40 -11.03 6.33
C SER A 558 -7.73 -10.50 6.90
N LEU A 559 -7.69 -9.33 7.54
CA LEU A 559 -8.87 -8.73 8.17
C LEU A 559 -9.99 -8.48 7.16
N TRP A 560 -9.67 -8.02 5.95
CA TRP A 560 -10.65 -7.74 4.91
C TRP A 560 -11.40 -9.01 4.48
N ARG A 561 -10.70 -10.14 4.33
CA ARG A 561 -11.32 -11.43 3.98
C ARG A 561 -12.24 -11.89 5.09
N ARG A 562 -11.76 -11.88 6.35
CA ARG A 562 -12.57 -12.30 7.51
C ARG A 562 -13.83 -11.44 7.65
N VAL A 563 -13.76 -10.13 7.44
CA VAL A 563 -14.95 -9.25 7.43
C VAL A 563 -15.94 -9.64 6.35
N ILE A 564 -15.47 -9.88 5.12
CA ILE A 564 -16.33 -10.35 4.02
C ILE A 564 -16.97 -11.70 4.38
N CYS A 565 -16.19 -12.67 4.85
CA CYS A 565 -16.71 -13.98 5.21
C CYS A 565 -17.76 -13.90 6.33
N ALA A 566 -17.46 -13.16 7.41
CA ALA A 566 -18.39 -13.00 8.53
C ALA A 566 -19.67 -12.24 8.14
N LYS A 567 -19.56 -11.22 7.29
CA LYS A 567 -20.73 -10.43 6.84
C LYS A 567 -21.66 -11.20 5.92
N TYR A 568 -21.11 -12.05 5.04
CA TYR A 568 -21.88 -12.77 4.03
C TYR A 568 -22.12 -14.25 4.38
N GLY A 569 -21.73 -14.70 5.58
CA GLY A 569 -21.92 -16.08 6.03
C GLY A 569 -21.10 -17.11 5.24
N ILE A 570 -19.93 -16.70 4.74
CA ILE A 570 -19.05 -17.58 3.96
C ILE A 570 -18.20 -18.40 4.95
N PRO A 571 -18.16 -19.73 4.81
CA PRO A 571 -17.31 -20.57 5.65
C PRO A 571 -15.85 -20.11 5.63
N CYS A 572 -15.19 -20.08 6.79
CA CYS A 572 -13.81 -19.58 6.92
C CYS A 572 -12.81 -20.35 6.04
N GLY A 573 -13.08 -21.65 5.78
CA GLY A 573 -12.27 -22.51 4.95
C GLY A 573 -12.36 -22.22 3.44
N THR A 574 -13.39 -21.51 2.95
CA THR A 574 -13.61 -21.33 1.51
C THR A 574 -12.40 -20.70 0.81
N ILE A 575 -11.88 -21.39 -0.21
CA ILE A 575 -10.68 -20.98 -0.95
C ILE A 575 -11.01 -20.22 -2.24
N THR A 576 -12.15 -20.49 -2.87
CA THR A 576 -12.58 -19.83 -4.11
C THR A 576 -13.63 -18.74 -3.87
N TRP A 577 -13.70 -17.74 -4.77
CA TRP A 577 -14.76 -16.72 -4.77
C TRP A 577 -16.04 -17.20 -5.49
N ASP A 578 -16.16 -18.47 -5.87
CA ASP A 578 -17.30 -18.99 -6.67
C ASP A 578 -18.56 -19.24 -5.82
N TRP A 579 -18.94 -18.24 -5.02
CA TRP A 579 -20.15 -18.21 -4.23
C TRP A 579 -21.11 -17.13 -4.76
N LYS A 580 -22.41 -17.41 -4.64
CA LYS A 580 -23.45 -16.49 -5.13
C LYS A 580 -23.57 -15.29 -4.19
N SER A 581 -23.22 -14.10 -4.69
CA SER A 581 -23.49 -12.85 -3.98
C SER A 581 -24.99 -12.54 -3.98
N SER A 582 -25.59 -12.17 -2.84
CA SER A 582 -26.99 -11.73 -2.84
C SER A 582 -27.18 -10.39 -3.56
N GLU A 583 -28.40 -10.11 -4.02
CA GLU A 583 -28.76 -8.82 -4.60
C GLU A 583 -28.58 -7.64 -3.63
N SER A 584 -28.56 -7.91 -2.33
CA SER A 584 -28.31 -6.91 -1.28
C SER A 584 -26.84 -6.74 -0.92
N ALA A 585 -25.92 -7.39 -1.65
CA ALA A 585 -24.49 -7.28 -1.40
C ALA A 585 -23.93 -5.89 -1.77
N SER A 586 -22.78 -5.56 -1.19
CA SER A 586 -22.06 -4.33 -1.47
C SER A 586 -21.63 -4.21 -2.92
N PHE A 587 -21.34 -2.99 -3.35
CA PHE A 587 -20.84 -2.74 -4.69
C PHE A 587 -19.53 -3.49 -4.98
N PHE A 588 -18.62 -3.54 -3.99
CA PHE A 588 -17.33 -4.22 -4.13
C PHE A 588 -17.54 -5.72 -4.36
N VAL A 589 -18.33 -6.38 -3.51
CA VAL A 589 -18.63 -7.81 -3.65
C VAL A 589 -19.30 -8.11 -4.99
N LYS A 590 -20.33 -7.35 -5.36
CA LYS A 590 -20.98 -7.48 -6.67
C LYS A 590 -20.01 -7.30 -7.84
N THR A 591 -19.06 -6.38 -7.71
CA THR A 591 -18.04 -6.14 -8.73
C THR A 591 -17.14 -7.34 -8.91
N VAL A 592 -16.61 -7.90 -7.83
CA VAL A 592 -15.73 -9.08 -7.87
C VAL A 592 -16.51 -10.32 -8.33
N SER A 593 -17.73 -10.55 -7.80
CA SER A 593 -18.59 -11.65 -8.22
C SER A 593 -19.02 -11.54 -9.69
N SER A 594 -19.11 -10.33 -10.27
CA SER A 594 -19.40 -10.16 -11.70
C SER A 594 -18.28 -10.65 -12.63
N LEU A 595 -17.10 -10.97 -12.11
CA LEU A 595 -16.04 -11.63 -12.89
C LEU A 595 -16.38 -13.09 -13.19
N TYR A 596 -17.26 -13.69 -12.38
CA TYR A 596 -17.83 -15.03 -12.55
C TYR A 596 -19.19 -15.01 -13.23
N SER A 597 -19.54 -13.93 -13.96
CA SER A 597 -20.76 -13.91 -14.76
C SER A 597 -20.75 -15.05 -15.77
N ALA A 598 -21.79 -15.89 -15.68
CA ALA A 598 -21.93 -17.14 -16.44
C ALA A 598 -21.66 -16.94 -17.94
N GLY A 599 -20.70 -17.68 -18.47
CA GLY A 599 -20.33 -17.68 -19.89
C GLY A 599 -19.36 -16.57 -20.30
N SER A 600 -18.89 -15.73 -19.37
CA SER A 600 -17.92 -14.69 -19.69
C SER A 600 -16.51 -15.25 -19.93
N LEU A 601 -15.73 -14.61 -20.81
CA LEU A 601 -14.31 -14.95 -21.02
C LEU A 601 -13.47 -14.84 -19.74
N THR A 602 -13.86 -13.95 -18.82
CA THR A 602 -13.17 -13.76 -17.55
C THR A 602 -13.44 -14.90 -16.58
N GLU A 603 -14.66 -15.40 -16.55
CA GLU A 603 -15.00 -16.60 -15.78
C GLU A 603 -14.19 -17.80 -16.26
N LYS A 604 -14.17 -18.06 -17.58
CA LYS A 604 -13.37 -19.15 -18.17
C LYS A 604 -11.89 -19.01 -17.81
N PHE A 605 -11.33 -17.82 -18.02
CA PHE A 605 -9.92 -17.55 -17.68
C PHE A 605 -9.60 -17.79 -16.19
N LEU A 606 -10.51 -17.44 -15.28
CA LEU A 606 -10.32 -17.68 -13.85
C LEU A 606 -10.47 -19.17 -13.50
N LYS A 607 -11.48 -19.85 -14.03
CA LYS A 607 -11.73 -21.28 -13.76
C LYS A 607 -10.65 -22.16 -14.37
N ASP A 608 -10.20 -21.87 -15.58
CA ASP A 608 -9.15 -22.63 -16.29
C ASP A 608 -7.75 -22.29 -15.75
N GLY A 609 -7.57 -21.10 -15.17
CA GLY A 609 -6.27 -20.63 -14.68
C GLY A 609 -5.96 -20.96 -13.22
N LEU A 610 -6.99 -21.21 -12.41
CA LEU A 610 -6.85 -21.50 -10.97
C LEU A 610 -6.84 -22.99 -10.71
N LYS A 611 -5.73 -23.50 -10.18
CA LYS A 611 -5.63 -24.86 -9.65
C LYS A 611 -5.55 -24.84 -8.13
N ILE A 612 -6.31 -25.69 -7.47
CA ILE A 612 -6.18 -25.90 -6.02
C ILE A 612 -5.10 -26.94 -5.77
N ILE A 613 -4.18 -26.62 -4.87
CA ILE A 613 -3.16 -27.53 -4.35
C ILE A 613 -3.60 -27.93 -2.95
N ILE A 614 -3.84 -29.22 -2.74
CA ILE A 614 -4.22 -29.70 -1.42
C ILE A 614 -3.00 -29.88 -0.54
N GLY A 615 -3.12 -29.39 0.69
CA GLY A 615 -2.27 -29.74 1.82
C GLY A 615 -3.08 -30.60 2.78
N ASN A 616 -3.69 -29.98 3.78
CA ASN A 616 -4.42 -30.63 4.86
C ASN A 616 -5.90 -30.90 4.56
N GLY A 617 -6.43 -30.41 3.44
CA GLY A 617 -7.79 -30.68 2.99
C GLY A 617 -8.89 -29.90 3.73
N ARG A 618 -8.54 -28.92 4.57
CA ARG A 618 -9.49 -28.18 5.41
C ARG A 618 -10.31 -27.13 4.67
N ARG A 619 -9.90 -26.78 3.45
CA ARG A 619 -10.36 -25.60 2.74
C ARG A 619 -10.96 -25.93 1.38
N ALA A 620 -10.41 -26.96 0.73
CA ALA A 620 -10.90 -27.43 -0.55
C ALA A 620 -12.21 -28.22 -0.38
N ASN A 621 -13.24 -27.87 -1.15
CA ASN A 621 -14.47 -28.66 -1.21
C ASN A 621 -14.22 -29.97 -1.96
N PHE A 622 -14.59 -31.10 -1.35
CA PHE A 622 -14.27 -32.41 -1.91
C PHE A 622 -14.90 -32.64 -3.29
N TRP A 623 -16.16 -32.25 -3.51
CA TRP A 623 -16.86 -32.55 -4.76
C TRP A 623 -16.92 -31.39 -5.75
N ASN A 624 -16.99 -30.16 -5.24
CA ASN A 624 -17.34 -28.98 -6.03
C ASN A 624 -16.15 -28.24 -6.60
N GLU A 625 -14.94 -28.52 -6.11
CA GLU A 625 -13.72 -27.80 -6.51
C GLU A 625 -12.72 -28.70 -7.26
N PRO A 626 -11.95 -28.15 -8.21
CA PRO A 626 -11.00 -28.90 -9.03
C PRO A 626 -9.65 -29.07 -8.30
N TRP A 627 -9.58 -30.04 -7.38
CA TRP A 627 -8.35 -30.36 -6.65
C TRP A 627 -7.70 -31.68 -7.08
N GLY A 628 -8.49 -32.69 -7.48
CA GLY A 628 -7.97 -34.01 -7.84
C GLY A 628 -7.74 -34.21 -9.35
N LYS A 629 -8.46 -33.43 -10.18
CA LYS A 629 -8.39 -33.42 -11.65
C LYS A 629 -8.60 -31.99 -12.17
N GLU A 630 -8.48 -31.80 -13.48
CA GLU A 630 -8.75 -30.51 -14.14
C GLU A 630 -10.18 -30.00 -13.92
N LEU A 631 -11.15 -30.92 -13.74
CA LEU A 631 -12.54 -30.60 -13.42
C LEU A 631 -12.90 -31.08 -12.02
N PRO A 632 -13.87 -30.41 -11.35
CA PRO A 632 -14.44 -30.91 -10.09
C PRO A 632 -14.86 -32.38 -10.16
N LEU A 633 -14.67 -33.10 -9.04
CA LEU A 633 -14.95 -34.55 -8.99
C LEU A 633 -16.41 -34.88 -9.30
N LYS A 634 -17.36 -33.99 -9.01
CA LYS A 634 -18.77 -34.17 -9.36
C LYS A 634 -19.05 -34.28 -10.87
N PHE A 635 -18.24 -33.63 -11.70
CA PHE A 635 -18.38 -33.69 -13.16
C PHE A 635 -17.60 -34.87 -13.74
N SER A 636 -16.46 -35.20 -13.14
CA SER A 636 -15.66 -36.37 -13.52
C SER A 636 -16.34 -37.68 -13.15
N PHE A 637 -17.08 -37.71 -12.04
CA PHE A 637 -17.72 -38.90 -11.45
C PHE A 637 -19.17 -38.61 -11.00
N PRO A 638 -20.08 -38.27 -11.94
CA PRO A 638 -21.43 -37.81 -11.58
C PRO A 638 -22.25 -38.88 -10.87
N ARG A 639 -22.02 -40.17 -11.18
CA ARG A 639 -22.75 -41.28 -10.55
C ARG A 639 -22.33 -41.49 -9.10
N ILE A 640 -21.03 -41.43 -8.82
CA ILE A 640 -20.50 -41.54 -7.46
C ILE A 640 -20.95 -40.35 -6.62
N PHE A 641 -20.88 -39.14 -7.18
CA PHE A 641 -21.40 -37.93 -6.53
C PHE A 641 -22.90 -38.02 -6.20
N ALA A 642 -23.71 -38.61 -7.09
CA ALA A 642 -25.14 -38.82 -6.82
C ALA A 642 -25.36 -39.72 -5.60
N LEU A 643 -24.49 -40.71 -5.39
CA LEU A 643 -24.54 -41.69 -4.29
C LEU A 643 -23.85 -41.22 -3.01
N ALA A 644 -23.05 -40.14 -3.04
CA ALA A 644 -22.37 -39.60 -1.87
C ALA A 644 -23.39 -39.16 -0.80
N VAL A 645 -23.07 -39.47 0.46
CA VAL A 645 -23.86 -39.02 1.62
C VAL A 645 -23.69 -37.52 1.79
N ASP A 646 -22.43 -37.06 1.91
CA ASP A 646 -22.08 -35.65 1.96
C ASP A 646 -21.63 -35.15 0.57
N LYS A 647 -22.22 -34.03 0.14
CA LYS A 647 -21.97 -33.37 -1.16
C LYS A 647 -21.30 -32.00 -1.01
N SER A 648 -21.12 -31.54 0.22
CA SER A 648 -20.64 -30.21 0.57
C SER A 648 -19.43 -30.21 1.50
N GLY A 649 -19.04 -31.35 2.08
CA GLY A 649 -17.87 -31.46 2.94
C GLY A 649 -16.55 -31.05 2.29
N VAL A 650 -15.59 -30.72 3.14
CA VAL A 650 -14.21 -30.43 2.74
C VAL A 650 -13.40 -31.72 2.62
N VAL A 651 -12.23 -31.66 1.98
CA VAL A 651 -11.42 -32.86 1.71
C VAL A 651 -11.03 -33.63 2.98
N GLU A 652 -10.78 -32.94 4.10
CA GLU A 652 -10.49 -33.56 5.41
C GLU A 652 -11.66 -34.42 5.92
N ASP A 653 -12.91 -34.07 5.61
CA ASP A 653 -14.11 -34.80 6.07
C ASP A 653 -14.24 -36.20 5.45
N PHE A 654 -13.53 -36.46 4.34
CA PHE A 654 -13.60 -37.70 3.56
C PHE A 654 -12.41 -38.62 3.82
N GLY A 655 -11.77 -38.53 4.99
CA GLY A 655 -10.73 -39.47 5.38
C GLY A 655 -10.25 -39.31 6.81
N ARG A 656 -9.33 -40.17 7.23
CA ARG A 656 -8.71 -40.13 8.54
C ARG A 656 -7.24 -40.52 8.50
N TRP A 657 -6.49 -40.03 9.47
CA TRP A 657 -5.10 -40.44 9.69
C TRP A 657 -5.05 -41.79 10.39
N GLN A 658 -4.37 -42.77 9.78
CA GLN A 658 -3.96 -44.01 10.42
C GLN A 658 -2.43 -44.01 10.49
N GLY A 659 -1.89 -43.64 11.66
CA GLY A 659 -0.46 -43.36 11.82
C GLY A 659 -0.03 -42.17 10.96
N SER A 660 0.99 -42.35 10.12
CA SER A 660 1.49 -41.33 9.18
C SER A 660 0.79 -41.35 7.82
N ASN A 661 -0.17 -42.25 7.59
CA ASN A 661 -0.85 -42.42 6.31
C ASN A 661 -2.28 -41.92 6.35
N TRP A 662 -2.69 -41.23 5.29
CA TRP A 662 -4.07 -40.80 5.08
C TRP A 662 -4.88 -41.94 4.43
N VAL A 663 -6.03 -42.26 5.01
CA VAL A 663 -6.97 -43.26 4.49
C VAL A 663 -8.27 -42.55 4.09
N TRP A 664 -8.65 -42.67 2.82
CA TRP A 664 -9.88 -42.08 2.29
C TRP A 664 -11.12 -42.86 2.72
N GLU A 665 -12.12 -42.15 3.23
CA GLU A 665 -13.41 -42.66 3.67
C GLU A 665 -14.53 -41.84 3.03
N VAL A 666 -15.09 -42.35 1.93
CA VAL A 666 -16.16 -41.68 1.19
C VAL A 666 -17.47 -42.44 1.39
N PRO A 667 -18.34 -42.02 2.33
CA PRO A 667 -19.57 -42.73 2.63
C PRO A 667 -20.57 -42.60 1.47
N LEU A 668 -21.13 -43.76 1.08
CA LEU A 668 -22.16 -43.86 0.04
C LEU A 668 -23.51 -44.22 0.66
N ARG A 669 -24.60 -43.72 0.07
CA ARG A 669 -25.99 -43.97 0.52
C ARG A 669 -26.42 -45.43 0.39
N ARG A 670 -25.77 -46.19 -0.49
CA ARG A 670 -26.01 -47.62 -0.73
C ARG A 670 -24.75 -48.31 -1.28
N PRO A 671 -24.67 -49.64 -1.23
CA PRO A 671 -23.64 -50.40 -1.93
C PRO A 671 -23.64 -50.13 -3.45
N LEU A 672 -22.46 -50.23 -4.07
CA LEU A 672 -22.26 -50.05 -5.50
C LEU A 672 -22.77 -51.27 -6.28
N PHE A 673 -23.45 -51.04 -7.40
CA PHE A 673 -23.77 -52.10 -8.34
C PHE A 673 -22.56 -52.46 -9.22
N ASP A 674 -22.58 -53.64 -9.86
CA ASP A 674 -21.44 -54.13 -10.64
C ASP A 674 -21.00 -53.17 -11.75
N TRP A 675 -21.94 -52.51 -12.42
CA TRP A 675 -21.64 -51.52 -13.46
C TRP A 675 -21.10 -50.18 -12.92
N GLU A 676 -21.19 -49.92 -11.61
CA GLU A 676 -20.67 -48.72 -10.94
C GLU A 676 -19.23 -48.93 -10.41
N LYS A 677 -18.77 -50.19 -10.30
CA LYS A 677 -17.45 -50.55 -9.76
C LYS A 677 -16.28 -49.99 -10.57
N ASN A 678 -16.38 -49.95 -11.90
CA ASN A 678 -15.32 -49.41 -12.77
C ASN A 678 -15.11 -47.90 -12.55
N GLN A 679 -16.21 -47.14 -12.38
CA GLN A 679 -16.10 -45.72 -12.05
C GLN A 679 -15.51 -45.51 -10.66
N TRP A 680 -15.88 -46.36 -9.70
CA TRP A 680 -15.34 -46.31 -8.34
C TRP A 680 -13.83 -46.58 -8.29
N GLN A 681 -13.34 -47.57 -9.02
CA GLN A 681 -11.90 -47.85 -9.12
C GLN A 681 -11.14 -46.65 -9.72
N ALA A 682 -11.65 -46.07 -10.81
CA ALA A 682 -11.06 -44.88 -11.41
C ALA A 682 -11.09 -43.66 -10.45
N PHE A 683 -12.12 -43.54 -9.62
CA PHE A 683 -12.22 -42.52 -8.59
C PHE A 683 -11.22 -42.75 -7.45
N GLN A 684 -11.09 -43.97 -6.93
CA GLN A 684 -10.11 -44.32 -5.91
C GLN A 684 -8.67 -44.08 -6.38
N TYR A 685 -8.36 -44.37 -7.64
CA TYR A 685 -7.06 -44.06 -8.22
C TYR A 685 -6.74 -42.56 -8.13
N VAL A 686 -7.71 -41.69 -8.47
CA VAL A 686 -7.55 -40.23 -8.34
C VAL A 686 -7.28 -39.82 -6.90
N LEU A 687 -8.01 -40.39 -5.94
CA LEU A 687 -7.80 -40.10 -4.52
C LEU A 687 -6.41 -40.54 -4.06
N GLN A 688 -5.93 -41.72 -4.48
CA GLN A 688 -4.61 -42.24 -4.12
C GLN A 688 -3.46 -41.44 -4.73
N CYS A 689 -3.65 -40.87 -5.93
CA CYS A 689 -2.65 -40.00 -6.56
C CYS A 689 -2.46 -38.66 -5.82
N ASN A 690 -3.43 -38.24 -5.00
CA ASN A 690 -3.38 -36.97 -4.27
C ASN A 690 -3.06 -37.24 -2.80
N LYS A 691 -1.83 -36.91 -2.38
CA LYS A 691 -1.41 -37.08 -0.98
C LYS A 691 -1.86 -35.89 -0.13
N ILE A 692 -2.49 -36.19 1.00
CA ILE A 692 -2.80 -35.20 2.04
C ILE A 692 -1.58 -35.03 2.94
N LEU A 693 -1.22 -33.79 3.25
CA LEU A 693 -0.11 -33.41 4.10
C LEU A 693 -0.65 -32.58 5.27
N GLY A 694 -0.81 -33.18 6.45
CA GLY A 694 -1.47 -32.54 7.58
C GLY A 694 -0.80 -31.25 8.09
N SER A 695 0.50 -31.07 7.84
CA SER A 695 1.26 -29.89 8.25
C SER A 695 1.17 -28.71 7.27
N ILE A 696 0.67 -28.92 6.04
CA ILE A 696 0.62 -27.90 4.99
C ILE A 696 -0.83 -27.47 4.78
N VAL A 697 -1.09 -26.16 4.70
CA VAL A 697 -2.44 -25.65 4.43
C VAL A 697 -2.72 -25.70 2.94
N ASP A 698 -3.97 -25.98 2.56
CA ASP A 698 -4.43 -25.90 1.17
C ASP A 698 -4.13 -24.53 0.55
N ASP A 699 -3.72 -24.56 -0.72
CA ASP A 699 -3.23 -23.41 -1.45
C ASP A 699 -3.77 -23.36 -2.90
N ILE A 700 -3.52 -22.25 -3.61
CA ILE A 700 -3.87 -22.09 -5.03
C ILE A 700 -2.63 -21.80 -5.89
N ALA A 701 -2.63 -22.32 -7.11
CA ALA A 701 -1.63 -22.06 -8.13
C ALA A 701 -2.26 -21.45 -9.39
N TRP A 702 -1.45 -20.65 -10.09
CA TRP A 702 -1.84 -20.04 -11.35
C TRP A 702 -1.20 -20.78 -12.52
N LEU A 703 -2.02 -21.46 -13.34
CA LEU A 703 -1.56 -22.34 -14.40
C LEU A 703 -0.91 -21.60 -15.58
N PHE A 704 -1.26 -20.33 -15.80
CA PHE A 704 -0.66 -19.52 -16.87
C PHE A 704 0.63 -18.79 -16.44
N SER A 705 1.24 -19.18 -15.33
CA SER A 705 2.54 -18.62 -14.95
C SER A 705 3.60 -19.09 -15.94
N SER A 706 4.34 -18.15 -16.54
CA SER A 706 5.38 -18.42 -17.52
C SER A 706 6.64 -18.99 -16.85
N ASN A 707 6.53 -20.22 -16.35
CA ASN A 707 7.62 -21.13 -16.04
C ASN A 707 7.34 -22.51 -16.67
N VAL A 708 6.97 -22.47 -17.95
CA VAL A 708 7.30 -23.48 -18.97
C VAL A 708 7.77 -22.73 -20.21
#